data_AF-G9P1J0-F1
#
_entry.id   AF-G9P1J0-F1
#
_cell.length_a   1.000
_cell.length_b   1.000
_cell.length_c   1.000
_cell.angle_alpha   90.00
_cell.angle_beta   90.00
_cell.angle_gamma   90.00
#
_symmetry.space_group_name_H-M   'P 1'
#
loop_
_entity.id
_entity.type
_entity.pdbx_description
1 polymer ?
#
loop_
_entity_poly.entity_id
_entity_poly.type
_entity_poly.pdbx_seq_one_letter_code
_entity_poly.pdbx_strand_id
1 'polypeptide(L)'
;MALCLELKSDTLLDFFFLSLDTIKEVAAILGDHETELNSRSFYLHLNARCALILSQGTSITTTCSADRASLAHYILGRLDSLVDRGIIPPADASTSCQFPHMQALNKLWTSYGKDETLSRFLYTKSCINFGSLKEQRELLTGLKRCEDYFVPEFRDDYRLDEPPTWKRRSEPPYESFIAAQSLFQALEVAGRCLCPHTYAARFCIKTHRDSDLNEEYDFSLFLGTDKRWQDAHFHTVKKTHSTVSFAIEDGPRSSRRETSRTGRKEVKILCDSIKKIQQNFPTYRLKFLVENNILWKLQSEPSNTANIITHAITLQRFMAEESSKLTEKTKRILAVLLSYAVLHLHQTPWLNSSWGPANIIFLRTPSGTPLQPYIELKVLQFGNDILNNTSNPIADNNDDDDDEDFDPDDFMFHPYPSLVALAAMLIELHLARRLQTIAHAHNLEYNEDMNDCAKYIATAAVFDKCKDDISEQTREAIDKCLNPNIDIDDNRNQLDAHQLRSVIYKDIVSRLEYELEHTFSYIKIETLDTEAQKLDLTRWGQPIADKETIQDWHADHGLSVSRVRTPLNDQSRESQRSKDSTLKRANHANDFKFFDDQSVASDISSTSRDAYLAWKKTYRPVYDRLIEGDSVKVPVKIAVLDTGVDKSHRDYEAQEERIQRGESFIPGCRQKDDVSDRCGHGTHVAGLLLDYAPDAELYIAKICDLEPPKPATVAKAIDRAVNEWKVDVISMSFGFPSREVDGYELLEQSIKRASNQNVLLFAAASNNGANTKRAYPARHPDIICIHSTKANGAPSDFNPLPLLGDNFATIGEAVESAWPVGLCDRKRNVNCTASKSGTSFATPIASGIAAALLQYARAKLHPKEAQQLKQSQFMKAVLKAVSIRSQGYDYIAPSLHPDSPFGKGENSLNSRIRDAMKDV
;
A
#
# COMPACT_ATOMS: atom_id res chain seq x y z
N MET A 1 52.05 42.02 24.97
CA MET A 1 50.57 42.08 24.97
C MET A 1 50.06 40.69 24.67
N ALA A 2 49.92 39.87 25.71
CA ALA A 2 49.70 38.43 25.61
C ALA A 2 48.22 38.05 25.77
N LEU A 3 47.86 36.97 25.06
CA LEU A 3 46.76 36.02 25.32
C LEU A 3 45.31 36.44 24.96
N CYS A 4 44.97 36.41 23.67
CA CYS A 4 43.72 35.76 23.23
C CYS A 4 44.07 34.29 22.98
N LEU A 5 43.70 33.40 23.89
CA LEU A 5 43.77 31.95 23.65
C LEU A 5 42.72 31.60 22.60
N GLU A 6 43.15 31.39 21.36
CA GLU A 6 42.43 30.51 20.44
C GLU A 6 42.24 29.18 21.18
N LEU A 7 40.99 28.82 21.46
CA LEU A 7 40.67 27.45 21.88
C LEU A 7 41.19 26.55 20.75
N LYS A 8 42.15 25.66 21.05
CA LYS A 8 42.54 24.60 20.12
C LYS A 8 41.26 23.91 19.62
N SER A 9 41.21 23.50 18.35
CA SER A 9 40.02 22.92 17.72
C SER A 9 39.28 21.91 18.60
N ASP A 10 40.03 21.09 19.32
CA ASP A 10 39.52 20.05 20.20
C ASP A 10 38.81 20.64 21.44
N THR A 11 39.34 21.72 22.02
CA THR A 11 38.71 22.42 23.16
C THR A 11 37.46 23.21 22.79
N LEU A 12 37.30 23.63 21.53
CA LEU A 12 36.09 24.28 21.03
C LEU A 12 34.95 23.26 20.83
N LEU A 13 35.27 22.09 20.29
CA LEU A 13 34.33 20.98 20.10
C LEU A 13 33.85 20.39 21.42
N ASP A 14 34.75 20.20 22.38
CA ASP A 14 34.37 19.76 23.74
C ASP A 14 33.40 20.77 24.38
N PHE A 15 33.67 22.06 24.22
CA PHE A 15 32.78 23.12 24.70
C PHE A 15 31.44 23.14 23.93
N PHE A 16 31.44 22.86 22.63
CA PHE A 16 30.24 22.73 21.80
C PHE A 16 29.36 21.58 22.26
N PHE A 17 29.92 20.38 22.44
CA PHE A 17 29.15 19.22 22.90
C PHE A 17 28.62 19.41 24.33
N LEU A 18 29.41 19.98 25.25
CA LEU A 18 28.94 20.34 26.59
C LEU A 18 27.76 21.32 26.54
N SER A 19 27.82 22.29 25.63
CA SER A 19 26.77 23.29 25.44
C SER A 19 25.50 22.68 24.85
N LEU A 20 25.61 21.78 23.87
CA LEU A 20 24.46 21.05 23.32
C LEU A 20 23.79 20.14 24.35
N ASP A 21 24.56 19.50 25.22
CA ASP A 21 24.02 18.65 26.28
C ASP A 21 23.19 19.46 27.29
N THR A 22 23.71 20.63 27.66
CA THR A 22 23.00 21.59 28.53
C THR A 22 21.70 22.08 27.87
N ILE A 23 21.74 22.45 26.58
CA ILE A 23 20.54 22.91 25.85
C ILE A 23 19.52 21.79 25.65
N LYS A 24 19.96 20.54 25.44
CA LYS A 24 19.10 19.36 25.37
C LYS A 24 18.29 19.19 26.65
N GLU A 25 18.94 19.25 27.81
CA GLU A 25 18.28 19.14 29.11
C GLU A 25 17.33 20.31 29.38
N VAL A 26 17.74 21.54 29.05
CA VAL A 26 16.88 22.72 29.12
C VAL A 26 15.62 22.55 28.26
N ALA A 27 15.77 22.11 27.02
CA ALA A 27 14.65 21.90 26.11
C ALA A 27 13.68 20.82 26.61
N ALA A 28 14.19 19.75 27.24
CA ALA A 28 13.34 18.74 27.89
C ALA A 28 12.50 19.36 29.02
N ILE A 29 13.14 20.09 29.93
CA ILE A 29 12.48 20.69 31.10
C ILE A 29 11.44 21.73 30.67
N LEU A 30 11.76 22.58 29.70
CA LEU A 30 10.80 23.56 29.18
C LEU A 30 9.65 22.89 28.43
N GLY A 31 9.93 21.86 27.61
CA GLY A 31 8.91 21.12 26.86
C GLY A 31 7.91 20.36 27.73
N ASP A 32 8.35 19.82 28.88
CA ASP A 32 7.47 19.08 29.82
C ASP A 32 6.48 19.99 30.55
N HIS A 33 6.82 21.27 30.72
CA HIS A 33 6.01 22.27 31.41
C HIS A 33 5.32 23.27 30.45
N GLU A 34 5.49 23.12 29.14
CA GLU A 34 4.88 23.99 28.13
C GLU A 34 3.45 23.54 27.78
N THR A 35 2.53 24.50 27.82
CA THR A 35 1.10 24.26 27.56
C THR A 35 0.71 24.60 26.12
N GLU A 36 1.47 25.48 25.46
CA GLU A 36 1.23 25.87 24.07
C GLU A 36 1.82 24.85 23.08
N LEU A 37 1.00 24.32 22.18
CA LEU A 37 1.36 23.21 21.29
C LEU A 37 2.56 23.53 20.38
N ASN A 38 2.64 24.76 19.85
CA ASN A 38 3.71 25.18 18.94
C ASN A 38 5.05 25.30 19.66
N SER A 39 5.05 25.93 20.84
CA SER A 39 6.24 26.09 21.69
C SER A 39 6.71 24.72 22.20
N ARG A 40 5.78 23.83 22.56
CA ARG A 40 6.11 22.45 22.97
C ARG A 40 6.72 21.63 21.83
N SER A 41 6.19 21.77 20.61
CA SER A 41 6.77 21.15 19.41
C SER A 41 8.18 21.64 19.15
N PHE A 42 8.44 22.95 19.26
CA PHE A 42 9.78 23.51 19.13
C PHE A 42 10.78 22.90 20.13
N TYR A 43 10.43 22.82 21.43
CA TYR A 43 11.31 22.25 22.45
C TYR A 43 11.59 20.75 22.22
N LEU A 44 10.60 19.98 21.77
CA LEU A 44 10.78 18.58 21.39
C LEU A 44 11.75 18.43 20.21
N HIS A 45 11.60 19.25 19.17
CA HIS A 45 12.51 19.24 18.02
C HIS A 45 13.93 19.67 18.39
N LEU A 46 14.07 20.68 19.25
CA LEU A 46 15.37 21.14 19.75
C LEU A 46 16.08 20.05 20.55
N ASN A 47 15.35 19.39 21.46
CA ASN A 47 15.87 18.26 22.24
C ASN A 47 16.34 17.11 21.33
N ALA A 48 15.50 16.68 20.39
CA ALA A 48 15.81 15.58 19.49
C ALA A 48 17.06 15.85 18.63
N ARG A 49 17.19 17.07 18.08
CA ARG A 49 18.36 17.44 17.26
C ARG A 49 19.65 17.50 18.08
N CYS A 50 19.62 18.07 19.28
CA CYS A 50 20.79 18.07 20.17
C CYS A 50 21.21 16.64 20.54
N ALA A 51 20.24 15.76 20.83
CA ALA A 51 20.51 14.35 21.13
C ALA A 51 21.14 13.59 19.96
N LEU A 52 20.69 13.86 18.71
CA LEU A 52 21.26 13.26 17.51
C LEU A 52 22.73 13.66 17.34
N ILE A 53 23.04 14.97 17.40
CA ILE A 53 24.42 15.48 17.28
C ILE A 53 25.32 14.91 18.39
N LEU A 54 24.83 14.85 19.64
CA LEU A 54 25.59 14.29 20.77
C LEU A 54 25.85 12.80 20.63
N SER A 55 24.91 12.04 20.06
CA SER A 55 25.11 10.60 19.81
C SER A 55 26.13 10.30 18.71
N GLN A 56 26.34 11.25 17.79
CA GLN A 56 27.34 11.17 16.73
C GLN A 56 28.72 11.68 17.19
N GLY A 57 28.77 12.65 18.11
CA GLY A 57 30.00 13.24 18.62
C GLY A 57 30.90 12.31 19.43
N THR A 58 30.36 11.24 20.04
CA THR A 58 31.16 10.25 20.79
C THR A 58 32.09 9.39 19.91
N SER A 59 31.91 9.43 18.59
CA SER A 59 32.72 8.71 17.59
C SER A 59 33.85 9.55 16.98
N ILE A 60 33.96 10.85 17.30
CA ILE A 60 34.88 11.79 16.64
C ILE A 60 35.89 12.32 17.66
N THR A 61 36.95 11.57 17.92
CA THR A 61 38.07 12.03 18.78
C THR A 61 39.40 12.17 18.05
N THR A 62 39.42 12.10 16.72
CA THR A 62 40.67 12.25 15.96
C THR A 62 40.44 13.03 14.68
N THR A 63 41.05 14.22 14.61
CA THR A 63 41.13 15.19 13.50
C THR A 63 39.89 16.04 13.20
N CYS A 64 39.97 17.32 13.62
CA CYS A 64 38.99 18.37 13.33
C CYS A 64 39.29 19.04 11.99
N SER A 65 38.32 19.06 11.06
CA SER A 65 38.38 19.93 9.88
C SER A 65 38.02 21.38 10.26
N ALA A 66 38.58 22.36 9.56
CA ALA A 66 38.32 23.78 9.82
C ALA A 66 36.82 24.15 9.67
N ASP A 67 36.10 23.42 8.83
CA ASP A 67 34.66 23.62 8.58
C ASP A 67 33.79 23.20 9.78
N ARG A 68 34.13 22.07 10.44
CA ARG A 68 33.44 21.62 11.66
C ARG A 68 33.63 22.61 12.81
N ALA A 69 34.84 23.14 12.97
CA ALA A 69 35.13 24.19 13.95
C ALA A 69 34.35 25.48 13.66
N SER A 70 34.26 25.89 12.39
CA SER A 70 33.53 27.09 11.97
C SER A 70 32.02 26.98 12.22
N LEU A 71 31.45 25.81 11.94
CA LEU A 71 30.03 25.55 12.17
C LEU A 71 29.70 25.46 13.66
N ALA A 72 30.53 24.77 14.45
CA ALA A 72 30.42 24.74 15.90
C ALA A 72 30.52 26.15 16.49
N HIS A 73 31.44 26.99 15.99
CA HIS A 73 31.58 28.38 16.38
C HIS A 73 30.33 29.21 16.07
N TYR A 74 29.74 29.05 14.88
CA TYR A 74 28.50 29.73 14.50
C TYR A 74 27.33 29.37 15.42
N ILE A 75 27.13 28.08 15.72
CA ILE A 75 26.05 27.63 16.60
C ILE A 75 26.28 28.07 18.04
N LEU A 76 27.52 27.99 18.54
CA LEU A 76 27.86 28.50 19.88
C LEU A 76 27.57 29.99 20.00
N GLY A 77 27.88 30.79 18.98
CA GLY A 77 27.54 32.22 18.96
C GLY A 77 26.03 32.47 19.01
N ARG A 78 25.24 31.65 18.31
CA ARG A 78 23.78 31.72 18.39
C ARG A 78 23.27 31.30 19.75
N LEU A 79 23.75 30.20 20.32
CA LEU A 79 23.34 29.75 21.66
C LEU A 79 23.72 30.78 22.75
N ASP A 80 24.91 31.38 22.67
CA ASP A 80 25.36 32.43 23.58
C ASP A 80 24.46 33.66 23.53
N SER A 81 23.95 34.02 22.34
CA SER A 81 23.02 35.14 22.17
C SER A 81 21.62 34.92 22.75
N LEU A 82 21.23 33.66 23.01
CA LEU A 82 19.92 33.31 23.59
C LEU A 82 19.91 33.37 25.12
N VAL A 83 21.08 33.45 25.76
CA VAL A 83 21.21 33.52 27.22
C VAL A 83 21.07 34.99 27.67
N ASP A 84 20.15 35.25 28.60
CA ASP A 84 19.88 36.60 29.10
C ASP A 84 21.09 37.17 29.87
N ARG A 85 21.48 38.40 29.53
CA ARG A 85 22.67 39.10 30.05
C ARG A 85 22.54 39.51 31.51
N GLY A 86 21.33 39.54 32.07
CA GLY A 86 21.05 40.07 33.41
C GLY A 86 21.25 39.09 34.58
N ILE A 87 21.47 37.80 34.33
CA ILE A 87 21.36 36.75 35.37
C ILE A 87 22.72 36.16 35.79
N ILE A 88 23.82 36.60 35.17
CA ILE A 88 25.17 36.09 35.46
C ILE A 88 25.87 37.02 36.49
N PRO A 89 26.39 36.51 37.63
CA PRO A 89 27.08 37.33 38.62
C PRO A 89 28.31 38.05 38.03
N PRO A 90 28.56 39.33 38.38
CA PRO A 90 29.61 40.15 37.77
C PRO A 90 31.06 39.72 38.10
N ALA A 91 31.26 38.66 38.90
CA ALA A 91 32.57 38.26 39.41
C ALA A 91 33.37 37.34 38.46
N ASP A 92 32.75 36.75 37.43
CA ASP A 92 33.39 35.77 36.55
C ASP A 92 33.77 36.32 35.16
N ALA A 93 33.59 37.63 34.93
CA ALA A 93 34.01 38.32 33.71
C ALA A 93 35.54 38.51 33.66
N SER A 94 36.28 37.39 33.69
CA SER A 94 37.69 37.36 33.30
C SER A 94 37.78 37.40 31.76
N THR A 95 38.55 38.35 31.25
CA THR A 95 38.58 38.86 29.87
C THR A 95 39.23 37.93 28.83
N SER A 96 38.84 36.65 28.72
CA SER A 96 39.38 35.80 27.63
C SER A 96 38.47 34.71 27.06
N CYS A 97 37.16 34.65 27.37
CA CYS A 97 36.27 33.62 26.79
C CYS A 97 35.48 34.15 25.59
N GLN A 98 35.45 33.38 24.50
CA GLN A 98 34.78 33.71 23.24
C GLN A 98 33.24 33.62 23.31
N PHE A 99 32.70 32.86 24.29
CA PHE A 99 31.26 32.65 24.53
C PHE A 99 30.93 32.74 26.03
N PRO A 100 30.97 33.94 26.62
CA PRO A 100 30.94 34.12 28.07
C PRO A 100 29.59 33.73 28.70
N HIS A 101 28.47 33.93 28.00
CA HIS A 101 27.14 33.66 28.55
C HIS A 101 26.84 32.16 28.56
N MET A 102 27.18 31.46 27.48
CA MET A 102 27.03 30.00 27.41
C MET A 102 27.97 29.29 28.39
N GLN A 103 29.18 29.83 28.60
CA GLN A 103 30.10 29.28 29.59
C GLN A 103 29.57 29.44 31.02
N ALA A 104 29.00 30.61 31.35
CA ALA A 104 28.38 30.83 32.65
C ALA A 104 27.18 29.89 32.87
N LEU A 105 26.34 29.71 31.84
CA LEU A 105 25.22 28.78 31.89
C LEU A 105 25.70 27.34 32.15
N ASN A 106 26.69 26.84 31.42
CA ASN A 106 27.22 25.48 31.60
C ASN A 106 27.81 25.27 33.01
N LYS A 107 28.53 26.26 33.56
CA LYS A 107 29.08 26.19 34.94
C LYS A 107 27.98 26.17 35.99
N LEU A 108 26.96 27.00 35.84
CA LEU A 108 25.84 27.02 36.77
C LEU A 108 25.04 25.72 36.66
N TRP A 109 24.77 25.24 35.44
CA TRP A 109 24.03 24.01 35.19
C TRP A 109 24.69 22.75 35.79
N THR A 110 26.02 22.72 35.80
CA THR A 110 26.80 21.64 36.45
C THR A 110 26.84 21.76 37.97
N SER A 111 26.66 22.95 38.54
CA SER A 111 26.61 23.18 40.00
C SER A 111 25.25 22.86 40.64
N TYR A 112 24.15 22.95 39.88
CA TYR A 112 22.82 22.53 40.34
C TYR A 112 22.72 20.99 40.26
N GLY A 113 22.64 20.32 41.42
CA GLY A 113 22.43 18.87 41.50
C GLY A 113 21.13 18.39 40.81
N LYS A 114 21.06 17.10 40.47
CA LYS A 114 19.97 16.49 39.68
C LYS A 114 18.60 16.43 40.37
N ASP A 115 18.48 16.82 41.64
CA ASP A 115 17.30 16.52 42.49
C ASP A 115 16.27 17.67 42.70
N GLU A 116 16.43 18.85 42.09
CA GLU A 116 15.46 19.96 42.25
C GLU A 116 14.86 20.46 40.92
N THR A 117 13.88 19.72 40.37
CA THR A 117 13.26 19.99 39.05
C THR A 117 12.55 21.35 38.95
N LEU A 118 11.88 21.80 40.01
CA LEU A 118 11.10 23.04 40.00
C LEU A 118 11.99 24.30 40.05
N SER A 119 13.07 24.26 40.84
CA SER A 119 14.09 25.31 40.90
C SER A 119 14.80 25.46 39.55
N ARG A 120 15.14 24.33 38.90
CA ARG A 120 15.73 24.32 37.55
C ARG A 120 14.79 24.88 36.51
N PHE A 121 13.50 24.54 36.53
CA PHE A 121 12.51 25.08 35.58
C PHE A 121 12.35 26.60 35.68
N LEU A 122 12.15 27.15 36.89
CA LEU A 122 11.98 28.59 37.10
C LEU A 122 13.24 29.38 36.69
N TYR A 123 14.41 28.85 37.03
CA TYR A 123 15.68 29.44 36.63
C TYR A 123 15.87 29.42 35.11
N THR A 124 15.65 28.27 34.47
CA THR A 124 15.79 28.08 33.01
C THR A 124 14.90 29.03 32.22
N LYS A 125 13.64 29.20 32.65
CA LYS A 125 12.68 30.12 32.03
C LYS A 125 13.12 31.58 32.12
N SER A 126 13.88 31.94 33.16
CA SER A 126 14.44 33.30 33.29
C SER A 126 15.74 33.48 32.50
N CYS A 127 16.53 32.43 32.29
CA CYS A 127 17.89 32.53 31.75
C CYS A 127 18.01 32.39 30.23
N ILE A 128 17.07 31.71 29.56
CA ILE A 128 17.15 31.50 28.11
C ILE A 128 15.88 32.00 27.45
N ASN A 129 16.07 32.86 26.45
CA ASN A 129 14.99 33.32 25.58
C ASN A 129 15.24 32.82 24.15
N PHE A 130 14.42 31.86 23.71
CA PHE A 130 14.50 31.30 22.36
C PHE A 130 13.93 32.22 21.26
N GLY A 131 13.45 33.41 21.64
CA GLY A 131 13.03 34.46 20.70
C GLY A 131 11.77 34.11 19.91
N SER A 132 11.62 34.79 18.78
CA SER A 132 10.52 34.65 17.82
C SER A 132 10.56 33.30 17.07
N LEU A 133 9.42 32.92 16.47
CA LEU A 133 9.33 31.72 15.62
C LEU A 133 10.37 31.69 14.48
N LYS A 134 10.81 32.85 13.99
CA LYS A 134 11.85 32.95 12.98
C LYS A 134 13.21 32.53 13.53
N GLU A 135 13.58 33.03 14.72
CA GLU A 135 14.84 32.70 15.39
C GLU A 135 14.88 31.22 15.81
N GLN A 136 13.74 30.68 16.25
CA GLN A 136 13.55 29.26 16.54
C GLN A 136 13.79 28.37 15.31
N ARG A 137 13.22 28.75 14.15
CA ARG A 137 13.45 28.02 12.89
C ARG A 137 14.90 28.11 12.45
N GLU A 138 15.51 29.29 12.50
CA GLU A 138 16.92 29.49 12.14
C GLU A 138 17.85 28.62 13.00
N LEU A 139 17.59 28.51 14.31
CA LEU A 139 18.35 27.64 15.20
C LEU A 139 18.20 26.16 14.82
N LEU A 140 16.97 25.69 14.58
CA LEU A 140 16.73 24.30 14.17
C LEU A 140 17.35 23.98 12.80
N THR A 141 17.32 24.92 11.85
CA THR A 141 17.99 24.79 10.55
C THR A 141 19.52 24.75 10.72
N GLY A 142 20.08 25.56 11.60
CA GLY A 142 21.51 25.54 11.92
C GLY A 142 21.96 24.21 12.54
N LEU A 143 21.17 23.66 13.48
CA LEU A 143 21.43 22.35 14.07
C LEU A 143 21.26 21.21 13.06
N LYS A 144 20.30 21.31 12.13
CA LYS A 144 20.16 20.35 11.02
C LYS A 144 21.43 20.33 10.15
N ARG A 145 21.98 21.51 9.82
CA ARG A 145 23.25 21.56 9.09
C ARG A 145 24.37 20.89 9.88
N CYS A 146 24.43 21.07 11.20
CA CYS A 146 25.43 20.37 12.03
C CYS A 146 25.29 18.85 11.94
N GLU A 147 24.07 18.33 12.01
CA GLU A 147 23.77 16.90 11.84
C GLU A 147 24.39 16.34 10.55
N ASP A 148 24.30 17.08 9.45
CA ASP A 148 24.87 16.66 8.15
C ASP A 148 26.42 16.65 8.14
N TYR A 149 27.08 17.53 8.92
CA TYR A 149 28.56 17.67 8.96
C TYR A 149 29.28 16.77 9.98
N PHE A 150 28.57 16.28 11.00
CA PHE A 150 29.11 15.38 12.04
C PHE A 150 28.90 13.89 11.73
N VAL A 151 28.45 13.54 10.53
CA VAL A 151 28.43 12.15 10.03
C VAL A 151 29.88 11.67 9.82
N PRO A 152 30.30 10.52 10.39
CA PRO A 152 31.66 9.99 10.21
C PRO A 152 31.96 9.73 8.71
N GLU A 153 33.09 10.24 8.25
CA GLU A 153 33.65 9.97 6.93
C GLU A 153 34.02 8.48 6.81
N PHE A 154 33.07 7.68 6.35
CA PHE A 154 33.37 6.56 5.46
C PHE A 154 32.95 6.98 4.05
N ARG A 155 33.74 7.88 3.45
CA ARG A 155 33.69 8.22 2.02
C ARG A 155 35.06 8.73 1.58
N ASP A 156 35.71 7.93 0.74
CA ASP A 156 36.58 8.40 -0.32
C ASP A 156 36.45 7.40 -1.48
N ASP A 157 35.29 7.47 -2.15
CA ASP A 157 35.20 7.28 -3.60
C ASP A 157 33.82 7.78 -4.05
N TYR A 158 33.67 9.09 -4.14
CA TYR A 158 32.60 9.69 -4.94
C TYR A 158 33.24 10.72 -5.85
N ARG A 159 33.61 10.26 -7.04
CA ARG A 159 33.45 11.08 -8.24
C ARG A 159 31.96 11.47 -8.37
N LEU A 160 31.75 12.66 -8.90
CA LEU A 160 30.52 13.04 -9.57
C LEU A 160 30.08 11.91 -10.51
N ASP A 161 28.77 11.65 -10.55
CA ASP A 161 28.03 10.61 -11.28
C ASP A 161 27.80 9.27 -10.53
N GLU A 162 26.62 9.14 -9.89
CA GLU A 162 25.57 8.19 -10.29
C GLU A 162 24.37 8.17 -9.28
N PRO A 163 23.11 8.01 -9.75
CA PRO A 163 21.91 7.93 -8.91
C PRO A 163 21.86 6.63 -8.07
N PRO A 164 21.06 6.58 -6.99
CA PRO A 164 21.08 5.50 -6.00
C PRO A 164 21.01 4.12 -6.66
N THR A 165 21.94 3.23 -6.31
CA THR A 165 22.00 1.87 -6.84
C THR A 165 20.95 0.99 -6.16
N TRP A 166 19.67 1.17 -6.51
CA TRP A 166 18.74 0.04 -6.57
C TRP A 166 19.15 -0.79 -7.80
N LYS A 167 19.00 -2.12 -7.77
CA LYS A 167 19.41 -3.00 -8.88
C LYS A 167 18.78 -2.49 -10.19
N ARG A 168 19.56 -1.81 -11.04
CA ARG A 168 19.09 -1.28 -12.33
C ARG A 168 18.59 -2.46 -13.17
N ARG A 169 17.27 -2.52 -13.38
CA ARG A 169 16.64 -3.49 -14.29
C ARG A 169 17.01 -3.12 -15.72
N SER A 170 17.15 -4.11 -16.59
CA SER A 170 17.33 -3.88 -18.02
C SER A 170 16.16 -3.05 -18.54
N GLU A 171 16.50 -2.00 -19.29
CA GLU A 171 15.54 -1.18 -20.02
C GLU A 171 14.77 -2.08 -21.01
N PRO A 172 13.45 -1.90 -21.16
CA PRO A 172 12.69 -2.59 -22.20
C PRO A 172 13.31 -2.33 -23.58
N PRO A 173 13.38 -3.31 -24.48
CA PRO A 173 14.14 -3.17 -25.72
C PRO A 173 13.60 -2.03 -26.62
N TYR A 174 14.50 -1.30 -27.29
CA TYR A 174 14.16 -0.16 -28.16
C TYR A 174 13.26 -0.58 -29.34
N GLU A 175 13.29 -1.84 -29.73
CA GLU A 175 12.51 -2.37 -30.85
C GLU A 175 11.00 -2.31 -30.59
N SER A 176 10.56 -2.25 -29.34
CA SER A 176 9.15 -2.03 -28.97
C SER A 176 8.62 -0.66 -29.47
N PHE A 177 9.45 0.38 -29.35
CA PHE A 177 9.17 1.73 -29.85
C PHE A 177 9.08 1.75 -31.38
N ILE A 178 10.06 1.15 -32.06
CA ILE A 178 10.10 1.04 -33.53
C ILE A 178 8.90 0.24 -34.06
N ALA A 179 8.51 -0.82 -33.36
CA ALA A 179 7.37 -1.63 -33.72
C ALA A 179 6.05 -0.86 -33.59
N ALA A 180 5.88 -0.04 -32.55
CA ALA A 180 4.71 0.82 -32.37
C ALA A 180 4.61 1.91 -33.48
N GLN A 181 5.74 2.47 -33.90
CA GLN A 181 5.81 3.42 -35.01
C GLN A 181 5.47 2.76 -36.35
N SER A 182 6.03 1.57 -36.61
CA SER A 182 5.73 0.78 -37.82
C SER A 182 4.26 0.39 -37.91
N LEU A 183 3.66 0.02 -36.77
CA LEU A 183 2.22 -0.27 -36.66
C LEU A 183 1.37 0.97 -36.99
N PHE A 184 1.74 2.14 -36.46
CA PHE A 184 1.03 3.39 -36.79
C PHE A 184 1.05 3.67 -38.29
N GLN A 185 2.24 3.62 -38.90
CA GLN A 185 2.42 3.87 -40.33
C GLN A 185 1.63 2.87 -41.19
N ALA A 186 1.64 1.58 -40.82
CA ALA A 186 0.88 0.56 -41.50
C ALA A 186 -0.64 0.79 -41.41
N LEU A 187 -1.15 1.22 -40.25
CA LEU A 187 -2.55 1.57 -40.05
C LEU A 187 -2.95 2.84 -40.80
N GLU A 188 -2.08 3.84 -40.87
CA GLU A 188 -2.28 5.04 -41.66
C GLU A 188 -2.47 4.69 -43.13
N VAL A 189 -1.57 3.89 -43.70
CA VAL A 189 -1.62 3.51 -45.12
C VAL A 189 -2.88 2.67 -45.40
N ALA A 190 -3.16 1.66 -44.58
CA ALA A 190 -4.32 0.78 -44.75
C ALA A 190 -5.66 1.44 -44.41
N GLY A 191 -5.65 2.52 -43.62
CA GLY A 191 -6.83 3.27 -43.20
C GLY A 191 -7.39 4.21 -44.27
N ARG A 192 -6.61 4.54 -45.31
CA ARG A 192 -7.05 5.40 -46.41
C ARG A 192 -8.13 4.69 -47.24
N CYS A 193 -9.39 5.04 -47.00
CA CYS A 193 -10.52 4.53 -47.77
C CYS A 193 -11.44 5.67 -48.23
N LEU A 194 -12.16 5.45 -49.34
CA LEU A 194 -13.14 6.39 -49.88
C LEU A 194 -14.51 6.31 -49.17
N CYS A 195 -14.58 5.59 -48.06
CA CYS A 195 -15.82 5.39 -47.31
C CYS A 195 -16.14 6.58 -46.41
N PRO A 196 -17.41 6.93 -46.20
CA PRO A 196 -17.81 8.01 -45.30
C PRO A 196 -17.83 7.54 -43.84
N HIS A 197 -16.68 7.13 -43.29
CA HIS A 197 -16.59 6.71 -41.89
C HIS A 197 -15.29 7.11 -41.21
N THR A 198 -15.41 7.57 -39.96
CA THR A 198 -14.28 7.90 -39.09
C THR A 198 -13.77 6.63 -38.42
N TYR A 199 -12.45 6.46 -38.41
CA TYR A 199 -11.85 5.36 -37.70
C TYR A 199 -11.51 5.78 -36.27
N ALA A 200 -11.49 4.81 -35.37
CA ALA A 200 -10.93 5.01 -34.05
C ALA A 200 -10.12 3.77 -33.68
N ALA A 201 -9.04 3.98 -32.96
CA ALA A 201 -8.22 2.91 -32.42
C ALA A 201 -8.15 3.07 -30.90
N ARG A 202 -8.37 1.98 -30.18
CA ARG A 202 -8.05 1.90 -28.74
C ARG A 202 -6.82 1.03 -28.60
N PHE A 203 -5.70 1.65 -28.27
CA PHE A 203 -4.40 1.00 -28.12
C PHE A 203 -4.19 0.58 -26.67
N CYS A 204 -3.95 -0.71 -26.41
CA CYS A 204 -3.73 -1.22 -25.05
C CYS A 204 -2.33 -0.82 -24.54
N ILE A 205 -2.25 -0.17 -23.39
CA ILE A 205 -0.98 0.25 -22.79
C ILE A 205 -0.36 -0.92 -22.03
N LYS A 206 0.79 -1.44 -22.46
CA LYS A 206 1.49 -2.54 -21.78
C LYS A 206 2.94 -2.20 -21.47
N THR A 207 3.51 -2.89 -20.50
CA THR A 207 4.96 -2.81 -20.20
C THR A 207 5.80 -3.50 -21.27
N HIS A 208 5.27 -4.56 -21.90
CA HIS A 208 5.97 -5.41 -22.88
C HIS A 208 7.22 -6.10 -22.31
N ARG A 209 7.22 -6.46 -21.03
CA ARG A 209 8.34 -7.15 -20.37
C ARG A 209 8.30 -8.69 -20.45
N ASP A 210 7.16 -9.28 -20.80
CA ASP A 210 7.00 -10.74 -20.97
C ASP A 210 7.51 -11.25 -22.35
N SER A 211 7.91 -10.35 -23.25
CA SER A 211 8.26 -10.68 -24.65
C SER A 211 9.72 -11.13 -24.88
N ASP A 212 10.50 -11.34 -23.82
CA ASP A 212 11.91 -11.78 -23.94
C ASP A 212 12.04 -13.23 -24.44
N LEU A 213 10.96 -14.02 -24.40
CA LEU A 213 10.94 -15.41 -24.88
C LEU A 213 10.44 -15.57 -26.34
N ASN A 214 9.84 -14.54 -26.94
CA ASN A 214 9.23 -14.63 -28.28
C ASN A 214 9.99 -13.79 -29.33
N GLU A 215 10.09 -14.26 -30.57
CA GLU A 215 10.75 -13.55 -31.69
C GLU A 215 9.92 -12.37 -32.26
N GLU A 216 8.78 -12.03 -31.65
CA GLU A 216 7.79 -11.06 -32.16
C GLU A 216 7.27 -10.13 -31.03
N TYR A 217 6.88 -8.88 -31.36
CA TYR A 217 6.11 -8.01 -30.44
C TYR A 217 4.63 -7.99 -30.80
N ASP A 218 3.81 -8.14 -29.75
CA ASP A 218 2.36 -8.28 -29.85
C ASP A 218 1.62 -7.03 -29.33
N PHE A 219 0.84 -6.40 -30.20
CA PHE A 219 0.00 -5.25 -29.87
C PHE A 219 -1.49 -5.62 -29.93
N SER A 220 -2.21 -5.31 -28.86
CA SER A 220 -3.65 -5.55 -28.74
C SER A 220 -4.43 -4.24 -28.92
N LEU A 221 -5.27 -4.17 -29.95
CA LEU A 221 -6.04 -2.96 -30.31
C LEU A 221 -7.52 -3.30 -30.50
N PHE A 222 -8.39 -2.31 -30.26
CA PHE A 222 -9.74 -2.32 -30.82
C PHE A 222 -9.86 -1.29 -31.94
N LEU A 223 -10.37 -1.71 -33.09
CA LEU A 223 -10.58 -0.87 -34.27
C LEU A 223 -12.07 -0.55 -34.42
N GLY A 224 -12.41 0.74 -34.45
CA GLY A 224 -13.76 1.26 -34.54
C GLY A 224 -14.08 1.81 -35.95
N THR A 225 -15.27 1.49 -36.46
CA THR A 225 -15.90 2.16 -37.61
C THR A 225 -17.37 2.44 -37.27
N ASP A 226 -17.83 3.69 -37.39
CA ASP A 226 -19.25 4.09 -37.23
C ASP A 226 -19.98 3.46 -36.02
N LYS A 227 -19.36 3.53 -34.83
CA LYS A 227 -19.85 3.00 -33.54
C LYS A 227 -19.73 1.49 -33.32
N ARG A 228 -19.16 0.73 -34.25
CA ARG A 228 -18.84 -0.70 -34.06
C ARG A 228 -17.35 -0.88 -33.86
N TRP A 229 -17.00 -1.61 -32.80
CA TRP A 229 -15.61 -1.91 -32.46
C TRP A 229 -15.30 -3.37 -32.73
N GLN A 230 -14.08 -3.62 -33.18
CA GLN A 230 -13.58 -4.94 -33.53
C GLN A 230 -12.23 -5.17 -32.87
N ASP A 231 -12.10 -6.27 -32.14
CA ASP A 231 -10.85 -6.72 -31.54
C ASP A 231 -9.83 -7.14 -32.61
N ALA A 232 -8.57 -6.68 -32.45
CA ALA A 232 -7.46 -6.94 -33.37
C ALA A 232 -6.13 -7.16 -32.63
N HIS A 233 -5.38 -8.18 -33.08
CA HIS A 233 -4.01 -8.47 -32.67
C HIS A 233 -3.04 -8.18 -33.80
N PHE A 234 -1.95 -7.47 -33.50
CA PHE A 234 -0.90 -7.15 -34.46
C PHE A 234 0.42 -7.71 -33.95
N HIS A 235 1.05 -8.55 -34.78
CA HIS A 235 2.37 -9.09 -34.52
C HIS A 235 3.37 -8.29 -35.36
N THR A 236 4.52 -7.97 -34.80
CA THR A 236 5.61 -7.29 -35.51
C THR A 236 6.87 -8.13 -35.39
N VAL A 237 7.61 -8.28 -36.49
CA VAL A 237 8.83 -9.09 -36.53
C VAL A 237 9.98 -8.30 -35.89
N LYS A 238 10.74 -8.92 -34.98
CA LYS A 238 12.00 -8.35 -34.50
C LYS A 238 12.96 -8.25 -35.67
N LYS A 239 13.33 -7.03 -36.08
CA LYS A 239 14.42 -6.84 -37.06
C LYS A 239 15.71 -7.31 -36.42
N THR A 240 16.14 -8.54 -36.70
CA THR A 240 17.51 -8.94 -36.41
C THR A 240 18.43 -8.03 -37.24
N HIS A 241 19.41 -7.41 -36.58
CA HIS A 241 20.49 -6.74 -37.29
C HIS A 241 21.03 -7.73 -38.33
N SER A 242 21.04 -7.30 -39.59
CA SER A 242 21.54 -8.07 -40.72
C SER A 242 23.01 -8.43 -40.49
N THR A 243 23.27 -9.58 -39.87
CA THR A 243 24.57 -10.22 -39.96
C THR A 243 24.74 -10.67 -41.40
N VAL A 244 25.61 -9.99 -42.13
CA VAL A 244 26.10 -10.42 -43.44
C VAL A 244 26.80 -11.77 -43.25
N SER A 245 26.09 -12.86 -43.55
CA SER A 245 26.70 -14.19 -43.63
C SER A 245 27.34 -14.33 -45.01
N PHE A 246 28.67 -14.37 -45.04
CA PHE A 246 29.43 -14.70 -46.24
C PHE A 246 29.09 -16.12 -46.70
N ALA A 247 28.77 -16.26 -47.99
CA ALA A 247 28.51 -17.54 -48.62
C ALA A 247 29.78 -18.40 -48.62
N ILE A 248 29.70 -19.60 -48.03
CA ILE A 248 30.59 -20.71 -48.34
C ILE A 248 29.72 -21.77 -49.02
N GLU A 249 30.00 -22.00 -50.31
CA GLU A 249 29.47 -23.12 -51.06
C GLU A 249 30.07 -24.42 -50.54
N ASP A 250 29.25 -25.42 -50.20
CA ASP A 250 29.55 -26.84 -50.45
C ASP A 250 28.36 -27.77 -50.12
N GLY A 251 27.90 -28.50 -51.16
CA GLY A 251 27.40 -29.89 -51.05
C GLY A 251 25.91 -30.15 -50.71
N PRO A 252 25.26 -31.16 -51.32
CA PRO A 252 23.82 -31.12 -51.62
C PRO A 252 22.95 -31.57 -50.45
N ARG A 253 22.09 -30.67 -49.95
CA ARG A 253 20.98 -31.03 -49.06
C ARG A 253 19.75 -31.43 -49.88
N SER A 254 19.42 -32.72 -49.70
CA SER A 254 18.12 -33.37 -49.87
C SER A 254 16.94 -32.41 -50.10
N SER A 255 16.37 -32.54 -51.29
CA SER A 255 15.08 -31.98 -51.66
C SER A 255 13.96 -32.56 -50.78
N ARG A 256 13.55 -31.81 -49.75
CA ARG A 256 12.17 -31.84 -49.27
C ARG A 256 11.53 -30.50 -49.61
N ARG A 257 10.83 -30.49 -50.74
CA ARG A 257 9.75 -29.55 -51.02
C ARG A 257 8.68 -29.75 -49.95
N GLU A 258 8.72 -28.97 -48.89
CA GLU A 258 7.52 -28.74 -48.09
C GLU A 258 6.69 -27.66 -48.79
N THR A 259 5.83 -28.12 -49.68
CA THR A 259 4.64 -27.37 -50.10
C THR A 259 3.73 -27.22 -48.89
N SER A 260 3.81 -26.08 -48.20
CA SER A 260 2.81 -25.64 -47.22
C SER A 260 2.22 -24.30 -47.66
N ARG A 261 0.93 -24.32 -48.02
CA ARG A 261 0.12 -23.15 -48.36
C ARG A 261 0.02 -22.23 -47.13
N THR A 262 0.74 -21.10 -47.10
CA THR A 262 0.47 -20.03 -46.13
C THR A 262 -0.13 -18.82 -46.86
N GLY A 263 -1.46 -18.76 -46.88
CA GLY A 263 -2.24 -17.71 -47.53
C GLY A 263 -2.21 -16.38 -46.75
N ARG A 264 -1.12 -15.61 -46.87
CA ARG A 264 -1.03 -14.23 -46.35
C ARG A 264 -1.60 -13.26 -47.39
N LYS A 265 -2.48 -12.34 -46.98
CA LYS A 265 -3.09 -11.32 -47.87
C LYS A 265 -2.76 -9.91 -47.40
N GLU A 266 -2.14 -9.10 -48.25
CA GLU A 266 -1.91 -7.68 -47.99
C GLU A 266 -3.23 -6.92 -47.78
N VAL A 267 -3.28 -6.05 -46.77
CA VAL A 267 -4.45 -5.25 -46.41
C VAL A 267 -4.31 -3.86 -47.00
N LYS A 268 -4.85 -3.66 -48.19
CA LYS A 268 -4.89 -2.33 -48.83
C LYS A 268 -5.97 -1.41 -48.26
N ILE A 269 -7.08 -1.99 -47.81
CA ILE A 269 -8.22 -1.28 -47.25
C ILE A 269 -8.64 -1.97 -45.95
N LEU A 270 -8.44 -1.31 -44.83
CA LEU A 270 -8.70 -1.85 -43.50
C LEU A 270 -10.21 -2.07 -43.23
N CYS A 271 -11.08 -1.21 -43.76
CA CYS A 271 -12.53 -1.33 -43.52
C CYS A 271 -13.11 -2.63 -44.07
N ASP A 272 -12.59 -3.14 -45.17
CA ASP A 272 -13.09 -4.38 -45.78
C ASP A 272 -12.82 -5.57 -44.87
N SER A 273 -11.65 -5.56 -44.22
CA SER A 273 -11.27 -6.58 -43.25
C SER A 273 -12.16 -6.52 -42.00
N ILE A 274 -12.45 -5.32 -41.50
CA ILE A 274 -13.33 -5.10 -40.34
C ILE A 274 -14.77 -5.50 -40.66
N LYS A 275 -15.36 -4.96 -41.74
CA LYS A 275 -16.73 -5.24 -42.17
C LYS A 275 -16.94 -6.73 -42.43
N LYS A 276 -16.00 -7.41 -43.08
CA LYS A 276 -16.10 -8.85 -43.36
C LYS A 276 -16.14 -9.70 -42.10
N ILE A 277 -15.35 -9.37 -41.07
CA ILE A 277 -15.40 -10.10 -39.79
C ILE A 277 -16.65 -9.73 -39.01
N GLN A 278 -17.01 -8.45 -38.91
CA GLN A 278 -18.23 -8.02 -38.20
C GLN A 278 -19.52 -8.64 -38.78
N GLN A 279 -19.56 -8.89 -40.10
CA GLN A 279 -20.73 -9.49 -40.76
C GLN A 279 -20.77 -11.02 -40.64
N ASN A 280 -19.64 -11.70 -40.77
CA ASN A 280 -19.61 -13.16 -40.89
C ASN A 280 -19.18 -13.86 -39.59
N PHE A 281 -18.36 -13.22 -38.77
CA PHE A 281 -17.68 -13.79 -37.60
C PHE A 281 -17.47 -12.76 -36.48
N PRO A 282 -18.55 -12.18 -35.89
CA PRO A 282 -18.43 -11.08 -34.93
C PRO A 282 -17.71 -11.47 -33.62
N THR A 283 -17.62 -12.75 -33.30
CA THR A 283 -16.90 -13.29 -32.14
C THR A 283 -15.45 -13.65 -32.44
N TYR A 284 -14.90 -13.21 -33.58
CA TYR A 284 -13.51 -13.47 -33.95
C TYR A 284 -12.67 -12.21 -33.84
N ARG A 285 -11.44 -12.34 -33.37
CA ARG A 285 -10.40 -11.30 -33.37
C ARG A 285 -9.63 -11.32 -34.69
N LEU A 286 -9.40 -10.13 -35.26
CA LEU A 286 -8.55 -9.96 -36.42
C LEU A 286 -7.09 -10.20 -36.04
N LYS A 287 -6.36 -11.02 -36.81
CA LYS A 287 -4.91 -11.15 -36.66
C LYS A 287 -4.20 -10.51 -37.85
N PHE A 288 -3.23 -9.65 -37.55
CA PHE A 288 -2.37 -9.01 -38.53
C PHE A 288 -0.90 -9.23 -38.21
N LEU A 289 -0.08 -9.19 -39.26
CA LEU A 289 1.38 -9.13 -39.19
C LEU A 289 1.80 -7.80 -39.82
N VAL A 290 2.62 -7.03 -39.12
CA VAL A 290 3.23 -5.81 -39.65
C VAL A 290 4.69 -6.11 -39.96
N GLU A 291 5.03 -6.00 -41.24
CA GLU A 291 6.37 -6.23 -41.74
C GLU A 291 6.72 -5.13 -42.73
N ASN A 292 7.81 -4.39 -42.47
CA ASN A 292 8.24 -3.25 -43.30
C ASN A 292 7.15 -2.20 -43.54
N ASN A 293 6.40 -1.84 -42.50
CA ASN A 293 5.24 -0.92 -42.55
C ASN A 293 4.06 -1.40 -43.42
N ILE A 294 4.07 -2.67 -43.83
CA ILE A 294 2.98 -3.29 -44.60
C ILE A 294 2.13 -4.15 -43.67
N LEU A 295 0.81 -3.98 -43.77
CA LEU A 295 -0.16 -4.73 -42.99
C LEU A 295 -0.61 -6.00 -43.74
N TRP A 296 -0.27 -7.16 -43.19
CA TRP A 296 -0.67 -8.47 -43.71
C TRP A 296 -1.77 -9.08 -42.86
N LYS A 297 -2.85 -9.56 -43.50
CA LYS A 297 -3.92 -10.29 -42.83
C LYS A 297 -3.56 -11.75 -42.65
N LEU A 298 -3.62 -12.21 -41.40
CA LEU A 298 -3.52 -13.61 -41.01
C LEU A 298 -4.92 -14.21 -40.79
N GLN A 299 -4.97 -15.51 -40.50
CA GLN A 299 -6.21 -16.18 -40.13
C GLN A 299 -6.73 -15.61 -38.80
N SER A 300 -7.99 -15.13 -38.82
CA SER A 300 -8.68 -14.63 -37.63
C SER A 300 -9.01 -15.77 -36.67
N GLU A 301 -9.02 -15.49 -35.38
CA GLU A 301 -9.21 -16.50 -34.32
C GLU A 301 -10.43 -16.18 -33.46
N PRO A 302 -11.07 -17.17 -32.82
CA PRO A 302 -12.16 -16.92 -31.88
C PRO A 302 -11.71 -16.02 -30.72
N SER A 303 -12.56 -15.08 -30.30
CA SER A 303 -12.30 -14.17 -29.18
C SER A 303 -13.56 -13.93 -28.35
N ASN A 304 -13.40 -13.96 -27.03
CA ASN A 304 -14.49 -13.74 -26.07
C ASN A 304 -14.76 -12.24 -25.80
N THR A 305 -14.08 -11.32 -26.51
CA THR A 305 -14.13 -9.88 -26.24
C THR A 305 -15.28 -9.13 -26.93
N ALA A 306 -16.07 -9.82 -27.77
CA ALA A 306 -17.11 -9.21 -28.59
C ALA A 306 -18.22 -8.48 -27.80
N ASN A 307 -18.37 -8.75 -26.50
CA ASN A 307 -19.36 -8.13 -25.62
C ASN A 307 -18.82 -6.99 -24.72
N ILE A 308 -17.52 -6.65 -24.81
CA ILE A 308 -16.83 -5.77 -23.83
C ILE A 308 -16.95 -4.27 -24.16
N ILE A 309 -17.40 -3.90 -25.36
CA ILE A 309 -17.08 -2.58 -25.94
C ILE A 309 -18.18 -1.52 -25.77
N THR A 310 -19.33 -1.88 -25.20
CA THR A 310 -20.50 -0.99 -25.10
C THR A 310 -20.45 -0.01 -23.93
N HIS A 311 -19.60 -0.24 -22.93
CA HIS A 311 -19.50 0.59 -21.72
C HIS A 311 -18.03 0.86 -21.39
N ALA A 312 -17.51 2.00 -21.82
CA ALA A 312 -16.15 2.43 -21.53
C ALA A 312 -16.17 3.64 -20.58
N ILE A 313 -15.24 3.68 -19.63
CA ILE A 313 -15.08 4.81 -18.69
C ILE A 313 -13.71 5.47 -18.90
N THR A 314 -13.69 6.80 -18.97
CA THR A 314 -12.42 7.54 -19.08
C THR A 314 -11.82 7.77 -17.69
N LEU A 315 -10.49 7.91 -17.61
CA LEU A 315 -9.82 8.28 -16.36
C LEU A 315 -10.37 9.61 -15.84
N GLN A 316 -10.58 10.61 -16.70
CA GLN A 316 -11.19 11.89 -16.35
C GLN A 316 -12.53 11.72 -15.64
N ARG A 317 -13.43 10.91 -16.20
CA ARG A 317 -14.75 10.67 -15.63
C ARG A 317 -14.66 9.90 -14.31
N PHE A 318 -13.78 8.90 -14.25
CA PHE A 318 -13.54 8.13 -13.03
C PHE A 318 -13.01 9.00 -11.89
N MET A 319 -12.08 9.90 -12.19
CA MET A 319 -11.54 10.88 -11.24
C MET A 319 -12.59 11.88 -10.75
N ALA A 320 -13.58 12.21 -11.58
CA ALA A 320 -14.66 13.13 -11.20
C ALA A 320 -15.76 12.44 -10.36
N GLU A 321 -16.15 11.22 -10.72
CA GLU A 321 -17.31 10.53 -10.13
C GLU A 321 -16.93 9.57 -9.01
N GLU A 322 -15.72 8.98 -9.05
CA GLU A 322 -15.34 7.82 -8.22
C GLU A 322 -13.91 7.90 -7.67
N SER A 323 -13.32 9.09 -7.52
CA SER A 323 -11.92 9.25 -7.04
C SER A 323 -11.64 8.59 -5.69
N SER A 324 -12.64 8.51 -4.80
CA SER A 324 -12.54 7.79 -3.52
C SER A 324 -12.28 6.29 -3.65
N LYS A 325 -12.46 5.71 -4.84
CA LYS A 325 -12.18 4.29 -5.13
C LYS A 325 -10.76 4.04 -5.60
N LEU A 326 -9.97 5.09 -5.91
CA LEU A 326 -8.56 4.95 -6.21
C LEU A 326 -7.76 4.64 -4.94
N THR A 327 -7.36 3.38 -4.81
CA THR A 327 -6.42 2.96 -3.76
C THR A 327 -5.00 3.38 -4.14
N GLU A 328 -4.12 3.49 -3.15
CA GLU A 328 -2.69 3.71 -3.39
C GLU A 328 -2.12 2.70 -4.39
N LYS A 329 -2.53 1.43 -4.28
CA LYS A 329 -2.18 0.37 -5.22
C LYS A 329 -2.56 0.72 -6.66
N THR A 330 -3.83 1.07 -6.91
CA THR A 330 -4.30 1.40 -8.26
C THR A 330 -3.61 2.64 -8.81
N LYS A 331 -3.36 3.65 -7.97
CA LYS A 331 -2.64 4.87 -8.36
C LYS A 331 -1.24 4.56 -8.86
N ARG A 332 -0.46 3.76 -8.13
CA ARG A 332 0.93 3.46 -8.51
C ARG A 332 1.03 2.51 -9.70
N ILE A 333 0.12 1.55 -9.84
CA ILE A 333 0.03 0.72 -11.07
C ILE A 333 -0.24 1.60 -12.29
N LEU A 334 -1.24 2.50 -12.19
CA LEU A 334 -1.56 3.41 -13.28
C LEU A 334 -0.43 4.39 -13.57
N ALA A 335 0.26 4.91 -12.56
CA ALA A 335 1.43 5.77 -12.73
C ALA A 335 2.52 5.08 -13.57
N VAL A 336 2.84 3.81 -13.24
CA VAL A 336 3.79 3.01 -14.02
C VAL A 336 3.29 2.80 -15.44
N LEU A 337 2.06 2.31 -15.63
CA LEU A 337 1.51 2.05 -16.97
C LEU A 337 1.46 3.31 -17.85
N LEU A 338 1.08 4.46 -17.29
CA LEU A 338 1.06 5.74 -18.01
C LEU A 338 2.48 6.21 -18.37
N SER A 339 3.46 6.00 -17.50
CA SER A 339 4.87 6.29 -17.84
C SER A 339 5.40 5.39 -18.96
N TYR A 340 4.96 4.12 -19.00
CA TYR A 340 5.24 3.18 -20.08
C TYR A 340 4.60 3.59 -21.41
N ALA A 341 3.42 4.22 -21.39
CA ALA A 341 2.83 4.79 -22.59
C ALA A 341 3.76 5.85 -23.20
N VAL A 342 4.34 6.73 -22.38
CA VAL A 342 5.33 7.71 -22.86
C VAL A 342 6.60 7.01 -23.34
N LEU A 343 7.15 6.05 -22.59
CA LEU A 343 8.36 5.31 -22.98
C LEU A 343 8.25 4.66 -24.37
N HIS A 344 7.08 4.11 -24.70
CA HIS A 344 6.86 3.36 -25.94
C HIS A 344 6.25 4.19 -27.08
N LEU A 345 5.61 5.33 -26.78
CA LEU A 345 4.81 6.08 -27.75
C LEU A 345 5.19 7.57 -27.84
N HIS A 346 6.19 8.05 -27.09
CA HIS A 346 6.69 9.42 -27.20
C HIS A 346 7.08 9.78 -28.65
N GLN A 347 6.80 11.00 -29.10
CA GLN A 347 7.01 11.42 -30.51
C GLN A 347 6.30 10.58 -31.58
N THR A 348 5.43 9.64 -31.19
CA THR A 348 4.53 8.98 -32.11
C THR A 348 3.18 9.70 -32.11
N PRO A 349 2.43 9.68 -33.22
CA PRO A 349 1.10 10.28 -33.26
C PRO A 349 0.07 9.59 -32.35
N TRP A 350 0.44 8.48 -31.69
CA TRP A 350 -0.37 7.86 -30.64
C TRP A 350 -0.54 8.78 -29.42
N LEU A 351 0.47 9.61 -29.10
CA LEU A 351 0.43 10.62 -28.05
C LEU A 351 0.34 12.02 -28.68
N ASN A 352 -0.87 12.43 -29.06
CA ASN A 352 -1.12 13.77 -29.57
C ASN A 352 -1.00 14.85 -28.47
N SER A 353 -0.97 16.12 -28.85
CA SER A 353 -0.91 17.26 -27.89
C SER A 353 -2.15 17.35 -26.98
N SER A 354 -3.27 16.75 -27.37
CA SER A 354 -4.47 16.67 -26.54
C SER A 354 -4.48 15.48 -25.55
N TRP A 355 -3.39 14.72 -25.47
CA TRP A 355 -3.27 13.57 -24.58
C TRP A 355 -3.43 13.98 -23.11
N GLY A 356 -4.34 13.28 -22.42
CA GLY A 356 -4.55 13.45 -20.99
C GLY A 356 -5.60 12.48 -20.44
N PRO A 357 -6.17 12.76 -19.25
CA PRO A 357 -7.13 11.89 -18.59
C PRO A 357 -8.38 11.53 -19.43
N ALA A 358 -8.74 12.37 -20.41
CA ALA A 358 -9.85 12.12 -21.32
C ALA A 358 -9.60 10.97 -22.30
N ASN A 359 -8.33 10.74 -22.67
CA ASN A 359 -7.91 9.77 -23.68
C ASN A 359 -7.62 8.39 -23.08
N ILE A 360 -7.46 8.31 -21.76
CA ILE A 360 -7.28 7.04 -21.02
C ILE A 360 -8.63 6.40 -20.80
N ILE A 361 -8.82 5.19 -21.34
CA ILE A 361 -10.08 4.47 -21.31
C ILE A 361 -9.90 3.10 -20.67
N PHE A 362 -10.87 2.73 -19.83
CA PHE A 362 -11.01 1.39 -19.29
C PHE A 362 -12.27 0.73 -19.85
N LEU A 363 -12.12 -0.49 -20.35
CA LEU A 363 -13.19 -1.24 -21.01
C LEU A 363 -13.93 -2.11 -20.00
N ARG A 364 -15.23 -1.90 -19.82
CA ARG A 364 -16.02 -2.64 -18.83
C ARG A 364 -16.42 -4.01 -19.38
N THR A 365 -16.08 -5.06 -18.67
CA THR A 365 -16.56 -6.43 -18.93
C THR A 365 -17.79 -6.72 -18.06
N PRO A 366 -18.53 -7.80 -18.35
CA PRO A 366 -19.59 -8.28 -17.44
C PRO A 366 -19.08 -8.68 -16.05
N SER A 367 -17.79 -9.01 -15.91
CA SER A 367 -17.16 -9.46 -14.67
C SER A 367 -16.51 -8.32 -13.86
N GLY A 368 -16.17 -7.19 -14.48
CA GLY A 368 -15.54 -6.04 -13.82
C GLY A 368 -15.00 -5.01 -14.81
N THR A 369 -14.27 -4.00 -14.33
CA THR A 369 -13.55 -3.05 -15.19
C THR A 369 -12.05 -3.25 -14.99
N PRO A 370 -11.34 -4.01 -15.85
CA PRO A 370 -9.90 -4.20 -15.72
C PRO A 370 -9.14 -2.87 -15.58
N LEU A 371 -8.11 -2.87 -14.73
CA LEU A 371 -7.20 -1.74 -14.51
C LEU A 371 -6.28 -1.51 -15.72
N GLN A 372 -6.28 -2.42 -16.69
CA GLN A 372 -5.61 -2.32 -17.97
C GLN A 372 -6.13 -1.11 -18.79
N PRO A 373 -5.33 -0.04 -18.97
CA PRO A 373 -5.77 1.15 -19.68
C PRO A 373 -5.57 1.05 -21.19
N TYR A 374 -6.40 1.77 -21.93
CA TYR A 374 -6.33 1.95 -23.38
C TYR A 374 -6.22 3.44 -23.73
N ILE A 375 -5.46 3.75 -24.77
CA ILE A 375 -5.41 5.08 -25.39
C ILE A 375 -6.42 5.11 -26.51
N GLU A 376 -7.43 5.98 -26.44
CA GLU A 376 -8.32 6.21 -27.58
C GLU A 376 -7.77 7.29 -28.49
N LEU A 377 -7.46 6.89 -29.71
CA LEU A 377 -7.12 7.76 -30.81
C LEU A 377 -8.28 7.74 -31.81
N LYS A 378 -8.89 8.90 -32.04
CA LYS A 378 -9.89 9.08 -33.10
C LYS A 378 -9.12 9.38 -34.38
N VAL A 379 -8.79 8.32 -35.13
CA VAL A 379 -7.91 8.42 -36.29
C VAL A 379 -8.71 8.76 -37.55
N LEU A 380 -8.09 9.58 -38.40
CA LEU A 380 -8.40 9.83 -39.81
C LEU A 380 -9.27 11.06 -40.10
N GLN A 381 -8.88 12.23 -39.58
CA GLN A 381 -8.85 13.42 -40.43
C GLN A 381 -7.48 13.45 -41.14
N PHE A 382 -7.27 12.55 -42.10
CA PHE A 382 -6.17 12.72 -43.05
C PHE A 382 -6.58 13.80 -44.04
N GLY A 383 -6.25 15.03 -43.71
CA GLY A 383 -6.50 16.20 -44.55
C GLY A 383 -6.07 17.49 -43.85
N ASN A 384 -4.85 17.92 -44.18
CA ASN A 384 -4.36 19.30 -44.16
C ASN A 384 -3.70 19.93 -42.92
N ASP A 385 -3.87 19.44 -41.68
CA ASP A 385 -3.34 20.22 -40.54
C ASP A 385 -1.95 19.77 -40.02
N ILE A 386 -1.46 18.57 -40.36
CA ILE A 386 -0.21 18.03 -39.77
C ILE A 386 1.05 18.39 -40.59
N LEU A 387 0.91 18.86 -41.83
CA LEU A 387 2.06 19.37 -42.60
C LEU A 387 2.40 20.84 -42.28
N ASN A 388 1.61 21.53 -41.44
CA ASN A 388 1.87 22.92 -41.07
C ASN A 388 2.47 23.11 -39.67
N ASN A 389 2.59 22.04 -38.86
CA ASN A 389 3.18 22.13 -37.51
C ASN A 389 4.53 21.41 -37.36
N THR A 390 5.19 21.07 -38.46
CA THR A 390 6.66 20.91 -38.48
C THR A 390 7.30 22.26 -38.81
N SER A 391 7.09 23.26 -37.96
CA SER A 391 8.04 24.35 -37.83
C SER A 391 8.93 24.02 -36.63
N ASN A 392 10.02 23.32 -36.90
CA ASN A 392 11.24 23.58 -36.13
C ASN A 392 11.49 25.09 -36.24
N PRO A 393 11.68 25.85 -35.15
CA PRO A 393 12.16 27.22 -35.23
C PRO A 393 13.66 27.30 -35.57
N ILE A 394 14.27 26.21 -36.05
CA ILE A 394 15.71 26.12 -36.28
C ILE A 394 15.91 25.41 -37.62
N ALA A 395 16.57 26.12 -38.54
CA ALA A 395 16.91 25.75 -39.92
C ALA A 395 15.88 26.14 -40.99
N ASP A 396 15.72 27.44 -41.24
CA ASP A 396 16.21 28.04 -42.48
C ASP A 396 16.05 29.56 -42.38
N ASN A 397 17.17 30.27 -42.26
CA ASN A 397 17.34 31.64 -42.74
C ASN A 397 18.86 31.86 -42.77
N ASN A 398 19.47 31.39 -43.85
CA ASN A 398 20.61 32.13 -44.39
C ASN A 398 20.04 33.44 -44.89
N ASP A 399 20.13 34.49 -44.08
CA ASP A 399 20.27 35.85 -44.59
C ASP A 399 20.91 36.65 -43.46
N ASP A 400 22.11 37.14 -43.76
CA ASP A 400 22.81 38.19 -43.03
C ASP A 400 21.83 39.34 -42.75
N ASP A 401 21.66 39.75 -41.49
CA ASP A 401 21.62 41.15 -41.06
C ASP A 401 21.10 41.27 -39.60
N ASP A 402 21.98 41.83 -38.77
CA ASP A 402 21.78 42.61 -37.54
C ASP A 402 21.03 42.02 -36.32
N ASP A 403 21.81 41.86 -35.25
CA ASP A 403 21.39 41.73 -33.85
C ASP A 403 20.51 42.92 -33.41
N GLU A 404 19.19 42.74 -33.29
CA GLU A 404 18.34 43.56 -32.40
C GLU A 404 17.26 42.70 -31.71
N ASP A 405 17.31 42.70 -30.36
CA ASP A 405 16.30 42.26 -29.39
C ASP A 405 15.83 40.78 -29.45
N PHE A 406 16.71 39.87 -29.01
CA PHE A 406 16.32 38.51 -28.61
C PHE A 406 15.97 38.48 -27.11
N ASP A 407 14.69 38.38 -26.76
CA ASP A 407 14.23 38.21 -25.38
C ASP A 407 14.24 36.72 -24.98
N PRO A 408 15.10 36.27 -24.04
CA PRO A 408 15.13 34.89 -23.57
C PRO A 408 13.85 34.45 -22.83
N ASP A 409 12.99 35.37 -22.41
CA ASP A 409 11.71 35.05 -21.75
C ASP A 409 10.60 34.63 -22.74
N ASP A 410 10.79 34.82 -24.05
CA ASP A 410 9.85 34.40 -25.11
C ASP A 410 9.83 32.88 -25.38
N PHE A 411 10.74 32.11 -24.74
CA PHE A 411 10.93 30.66 -24.95
C PHE A 411 10.61 29.78 -23.72
N MET A 412 9.62 30.13 -22.88
CA MET A 412 9.11 29.21 -21.84
C MET A 412 8.27 28.07 -22.44
N PHE A 413 8.88 27.23 -23.28
CA PHE A 413 8.25 26.06 -23.90
C PHE A 413 8.90 24.76 -23.45
N HIS A 414 8.07 23.75 -23.18
CA HIS A 414 8.56 22.39 -22.96
C HIS A 414 8.55 21.64 -24.29
N PRO A 415 9.69 21.14 -24.81
CA PRO A 415 9.76 20.53 -26.15
C PRO A 415 8.93 19.25 -26.29
N TYR A 416 8.50 18.69 -25.16
CA TYR A 416 7.76 17.43 -25.08
C TYR A 416 6.43 17.59 -24.34
N PRO A 417 5.35 17.99 -25.02
CA PRO A 417 4.02 18.13 -24.40
C PRO A 417 3.49 16.83 -23.77
N SER A 418 3.87 15.67 -24.32
CA SER A 418 3.51 14.36 -23.76
C SER A 418 4.10 14.10 -22.37
N LEU A 419 5.28 14.65 -22.06
CA LEU A 419 5.89 14.59 -20.72
C LEU A 419 5.18 15.52 -19.74
N VAL A 420 4.81 16.73 -20.17
CA VAL A 420 4.00 17.66 -19.37
C VAL A 420 2.63 17.05 -19.04
N ALA A 421 1.97 16.43 -20.01
CA ALA A 421 0.72 15.72 -19.80
C ALA A 421 0.87 14.53 -18.84
N LEU A 422 1.99 13.80 -18.89
CA LEU A 422 2.31 12.76 -17.91
C LEU A 422 2.47 13.37 -16.50
N ALA A 423 3.23 14.45 -16.34
CA ALA A 423 3.38 15.16 -15.08
C ALA A 423 2.01 15.56 -14.49
N ALA A 424 1.16 16.19 -15.30
CA ALA A 424 -0.20 16.55 -14.92
C ALA A 424 -1.01 15.33 -14.43
N MET A 425 -0.98 14.22 -15.17
CA MET A 425 -1.70 12.99 -14.79
C MET A 425 -1.14 12.36 -13.51
N LEU A 426 0.18 12.36 -13.31
CA LEU A 426 0.80 11.85 -12.09
C LEU A 426 0.38 12.65 -10.86
N ILE A 427 0.33 13.99 -10.97
CA ILE A 427 -0.20 14.87 -9.92
C ILE A 427 -1.67 14.55 -9.63
N GLU A 428 -2.51 14.48 -10.68
CA GLU A 428 -3.94 14.20 -10.52
C GLU A 428 -4.16 12.86 -9.80
N LEU A 429 -3.44 11.83 -10.26
CA LEU A 429 -3.57 10.45 -9.78
C LEU A 429 -3.09 10.30 -8.34
N HIS A 430 -1.93 10.87 -7.99
CA HIS A 430 -1.37 10.79 -6.64
C HIS A 430 -2.33 11.44 -5.62
N LEU A 431 -2.79 12.66 -5.93
CA LEU A 431 -3.68 13.44 -5.07
C LEU A 431 -5.16 13.04 -5.17
N ALA A 432 -5.50 12.09 -6.05
CA ALA A 432 -6.87 11.68 -6.36
C ALA A 432 -7.82 12.86 -6.67
N ARG A 433 -7.29 13.93 -7.26
CA ARG A 433 -7.99 15.20 -7.50
C ARG A 433 -7.60 15.76 -8.85
N ARG A 434 -8.58 16.35 -9.55
CA ARG A 434 -8.36 16.97 -10.87
C ARG A 434 -7.43 18.18 -10.75
N LEU A 435 -6.55 18.37 -11.73
CA LEU A 435 -5.51 19.41 -11.72
C LEU A 435 -6.17 20.79 -11.70
N GLN A 436 -7.27 20.95 -12.43
CA GLN A 436 -8.09 22.16 -12.41
C GLN A 436 -8.62 22.50 -11.00
N THR A 437 -9.04 21.50 -10.23
CA THR A 437 -9.52 21.70 -8.85
C THR A 437 -8.38 22.10 -7.91
N ILE A 438 -7.18 21.56 -8.14
CA ILE A 438 -5.98 21.91 -7.36
C ILE A 438 -5.53 23.32 -7.70
N ALA A 439 -5.43 23.66 -8.98
CA ALA A 439 -5.10 25.01 -9.46
C ALA A 439 -6.05 26.05 -8.87
N HIS A 440 -7.36 25.82 -8.93
CA HIS A 440 -8.35 26.74 -8.37
C HIS A 440 -8.19 26.92 -6.85
N ALA A 441 -7.90 25.85 -6.10
CA ALA A 441 -7.67 25.93 -4.65
C ALA A 441 -6.45 26.79 -4.27
N HIS A 442 -5.49 26.96 -5.20
CA HIS A 442 -4.29 27.79 -5.03
C HIS A 442 -4.35 29.12 -5.79
N ASN A 443 -5.53 29.52 -6.30
CA ASN A 443 -5.73 30.73 -7.12
C ASN A 443 -4.87 30.77 -8.40
N LEU A 444 -4.66 29.62 -9.04
CA LEU A 444 -3.97 29.48 -10.33
C LEU A 444 -4.99 29.23 -11.45
N GLU A 445 -4.70 29.74 -12.64
CA GLU A 445 -5.51 29.48 -13.84
C GLU A 445 -5.07 28.20 -14.53
N TYR A 446 -6.03 27.29 -14.78
CA TYR A 446 -5.79 26.08 -15.56
C TYR A 446 -7.03 25.71 -16.36
N ASN A 447 -6.87 25.51 -17.67
CA ASN A 447 -7.91 25.03 -18.59
C ASN A 447 -7.34 23.99 -19.56
N GLU A 448 -8.12 22.96 -19.88
CA GLU A 448 -7.73 21.88 -20.80
C GLU A 448 -7.55 22.38 -22.26
N ASP A 449 -8.21 23.48 -22.62
CA ASP A 449 -8.11 24.12 -23.95
C ASP A 449 -6.87 25.03 -24.11
N MET A 450 -6.05 25.17 -23.05
CA MET A 450 -4.80 25.93 -23.12
C MET A 450 -3.82 25.33 -24.12
N ASN A 451 -2.98 26.18 -24.71
CA ASN A 451 -1.85 25.73 -25.52
C ASN A 451 -0.80 25.01 -24.64
N ASP A 452 0.12 24.29 -25.28
CA ASP A 452 1.07 23.43 -24.58
C ASP A 452 2.03 24.22 -23.67
N CYS A 453 2.41 25.45 -24.04
CA CYS A 453 3.21 26.34 -23.21
C CYS A 453 2.49 26.72 -21.90
N ALA A 454 1.23 27.15 -22.00
CA ALA A 454 0.42 27.53 -20.85
C ALA A 454 0.13 26.32 -19.95
N LYS A 455 -0.09 25.14 -20.54
CA LYS A 455 -0.21 23.88 -19.78
C LYS A 455 1.05 23.56 -19.00
N TYR A 456 2.23 23.75 -19.59
CA TYR A 456 3.51 23.57 -18.91
C TYR A 456 3.64 24.50 -17.69
N ILE A 457 3.49 25.81 -17.91
CA ILE A 457 3.63 26.82 -16.85
C ILE A 457 2.63 26.55 -15.72
N ALA A 458 1.36 26.31 -16.05
CA ALA A 458 0.34 26.06 -15.06
C ALA A 458 0.58 24.75 -14.30
N THR A 459 1.02 23.68 -14.96
CA THR A 459 1.33 22.39 -14.31
C THR A 459 2.53 22.51 -13.38
N ALA A 460 3.59 23.21 -13.80
CA ALA A 460 4.76 23.47 -12.95
C ALA A 460 4.40 24.32 -11.72
N ALA A 461 3.59 25.37 -11.90
CA ALA A 461 3.12 26.20 -10.80
C ALA A 461 2.27 25.42 -9.80
N VAL A 462 1.39 24.53 -10.27
CA VAL A 462 0.59 23.64 -9.41
C VAL A 462 1.49 22.68 -8.66
N PHE A 463 2.43 22.03 -9.34
CA PHE A 463 3.37 21.10 -8.73
C PHE A 463 4.16 21.74 -7.60
N ASP A 464 4.66 22.96 -7.78
CA ASP A 464 5.40 23.69 -6.75
C ASP A 464 4.59 23.94 -5.47
N LYS A 465 3.26 24.00 -5.56
CA LYS A 465 2.36 24.19 -4.41
C LYS A 465 2.01 22.90 -3.68
N CYS A 466 2.05 21.75 -4.35
CA CYS A 466 1.63 20.47 -3.80
C CYS A 466 2.74 19.41 -3.72
N LYS A 467 3.98 19.73 -4.10
CA LYS A 467 5.10 18.78 -4.14
C LYS A 467 5.40 18.11 -2.79
N ASP A 468 5.13 18.79 -1.68
CA ASP A 468 5.35 18.24 -0.33
C ASP A 468 4.30 17.17 0.04
N ASP A 469 3.14 17.14 -0.65
CA ASP A 469 2.08 16.15 -0.49
C ASP A 469 2.26 14.93 -1.44
N ILE A 470 3.33 14.92 -2.25
CA ILE A 470 3.62 13.88 -3.22
C ILE A 470 4.82 13.05 -2.74
N SER A 471 4.77 11.72 -2.94
CA SER A 471 5.87 10.83 -2.58
C SER A 471 7.18 11.22 -3.27
N GLU A 472 8.31 10.97 -2.60
CA GLU A 472 9.64 11.39 -3.08
C GLU A 472 9.97 10.92 -4.50
N GLN A 473 9.69 9.64 -4.81
CA GLN A 473 9.99 9.06 -6.11
C GLN A 473 9.08 9.60 -7.23
N THR A 474 7.77 9.73 -6.97
CA THR A 474 6.84 10.37 -7.90
C THR A 474 7.15 11.86 -8.07
N ARG A 475 7.57 12.57 -7.01
CA ARG A 475 7.99 13.97 -7.05
C ARG A 475 9.21 14.15 -7.96
N GLU A 476 10.24 13.33 -7.81
CA GLU A 476 11.41 13.40 -8.70
C GLU A 476 11.09 13.01 -10.15
N ALA A 477 10.18 12.06 -10.37
CA ALA A 477 9.72 11.72 -11.71
C ALA A 477 8.94 12.87 -12.36
N ILE A 478 8.07 13.56 -11.62
CA ILE A 478 7.33 14.75 -12.09
C ILE A 478 8.29 15.91 -12.40
N ASP A 479 9.26 16.15 -11.51
CA ASP A 479 10.28 17.19 -11.69
C ASP A 479 11.05 16.97 -13.00
N LYS A 480 11.44 15.72 -13.28
CA LYS A 480 12.07 15.33 -14.55
C LYS A 480 11.15 15.48 -15.76
N CYS A 481 9.87 15.13 -15.65
CA CYS A 481 8.89 15.35 -16.72
C CYS A 481 8.65 16.83 -17.05
N LEU A 482 8.91 17.75 -16.11
CA LEU A 482 8.75 19.19 -16.27
C LEU A 482 10.07 19.91 -16.58
N ASN A 483 11.17 19.17 -16.75
CA ASN A 483 12.45 19.73 -17.14
C ASN A 483 12.48 19.98 -18.66
N PRO A 484 12.47 21.24 -19.12
CA PRO A 484 12.49 21.55 -20.55
C PRO A 484 13.80 21.10 -21.23
N ASN A 485 14.87 20.87 -20.46
CA ASN A 485 16.18 20.46 -20.93
C ASN A 485 16.44 18.95 -20.73
N ILE A 486 15.40 18.13 -20.72
CA ILE A 486 15.53 16.67 -20.53
C ILE A 486 16.31 15.97 -21.66
N ASP A 487 16.33 16.56 -22.86
CA ASP A 487 17.08 16.09 -24.02
C ASP A 487 18.49 16.68 -24.14
N ILE A 488 19.00 17.33 -23.09
CA ILE A 488 20.32 17.94 -23.08
C ILE A 488 21.23 17.17 -22.12
N ASP A 489 22.38 16.71 -22.63
CA ASP A 489 23.40 16.05 -21.81
C ASP A 489 24.23 17.05 -20.98
N ASP A 490 25.09 16.55 -20.09
CA ASP A 490 25.97 17.39 -19.24
C ASP A 490 26.93 18.27 -20.06
N ASN A 491 27.16 17.93 -21.33
CA ASN A 491 28.00 18.66 -22.28
C ASN A 491 27.21 19.65 -23.15
N ARG A 492 25.91 19.85 -22.87
CA ARG A 492 24.98 20.70 -23.62
C ARG A 492 24.67 20.25 -25.05
N ASN A 493 24.83 18.96 -25.35
CA ASN A 493 24.44 18.38 -26.63
C ASN A 493 23.02 17.83 -26.58
N GLN A 494 22.30 17.92 -27.70
CA GLN A 494 20.99 17.32 -27.85
C GLN A 494 21.09 15.80 -27.99
N LEU A 495 20.31 15.09 -27.18
CA LEU A 495 20.22 13.63 -27.17
C LEU A 495 19.48 13.11 -28.40
N ASP A 496 19.94 11.99 -28.95
CA ASP A 496 19.16 11.28 -29.97
C ASP A 496 17.92 10.58 -29.37
N ALA A 497 17.02 10.09 -30.23
CA ALA A 497 15.77 9.45 -29.77
C ALA A 497 15.99 8.22 -28.87
N HIS A 498 17.10 7.49 -29.05
CA HIS A 498 17.43 6.34 -28.22
C HIS A 498 17.95 6.79 -26.85
N GLN A 499 18.85 7.78 -26.83
CA GLN A 499 19.40 8.35 -25.60
C GLN A 499 18.32 9.04 -24.76
N LEU A 500 17.45 9.85 -25.38
CA LEU A 500 16.31 10.47 -24.70
C LEU A 500 15.38 9.42 -24.10
N ARG A 501 15.11 8.32 -24.83
CA ARG A 501 14.31 7.21 -24.29
C ARG A 501 14.96 6.58 -23.07
N SER A 502 16.27 6.34 -23.11
CA SER A 502 17.01 5.83 -21.95
C SER A 502 16.96 6.79 -20.75
N VAL A 503 16.98 8.11 -20.98
CA VAL A 503 16.77 9.11 -19.92
C VAL A 503 15.34 9.02 -19.38
N ILE A 504 14.32 8.95 -20.23
CA ILE A 504 12.92 8.78 -19.80
C ILE A 504 12.77 7.51 -18.96
N TYR A 505 13.38 6.40 -19.35
CA TYR A 505 13.34 5.18 -18.55
C TYR A 505 14.05 5.37 -17.21
N LYS A 506 15.32 5.80 -17.22
CA LYS A 506 16.16 5.90 -16.04
C LYS A 506 15.63 6.91 -15.03
N ASP A 507 15.22 8.08 -15.48
CA ASP A 507 14.90 9.20 -14.60
C ASP A 507 13.41 9.32 -14.28
N ILE A 508 12.51 8.66 -15.03
CA ILE A 508 11.06 8.72 -14.82
C ILE A 508 10.50 7.33 -14.54
N VAL A 509 10.50 6.44 -15.53
CA VAL A 509 9.78 5.15 -15.46
C VAL A 509 10.32 4.29 -14.32
N SER A 510 11.63 4.16 -14.23
CA SER A 510 12.28 3.26 -13.29
C SER A 510 12.13 3.70 -11.82
N ARG A 511 11.94 4.99 -11.58
CA ARG A 511 11.59 5.53 -10.26
C ARG A 511 10.18 5.14 -9.85
N LEU A 512 9.23 5.23 -10.77
CA LEU A 512 7.85 4.81 -10.54
C LEU A 512 7.76 3.29 -10.39
N GLU A 513 8.56 2.52 -11.14
CA GLU A 513 8.72 1.08 -10.94
C GLU A 513 9.23 0.77 -9.54
N TYR A 514 10.32 1.45 -9.13
CA TYR A 514 10.89 1.29 -7.81
C TYR A 514 9.86 1.62 -6.72
N GLU A 515 9.11 2.71 -6.86
CA GLU A 515 8.08 3.08 -5.90
C GLU A 515 6.95 2.05 -5.81
N LEU A 516 6.51 1.50 -6.96
CA LEU A 516 5.50 0.45 -7.03
C LEU A 516 6.00 -0.84 -6.37
N GLU A 517 7.19 -1.31 -6.72
CA GLU A 517 7.75 -2.55 -6.17
C GLU A 517 8.15 -2.41 -4.70
N HIS A 518 8.66 -1.25 -4.29
CA HIS A 518 9.05 -1.03 -2.90
C HIS A 518 7.83 -0.95 -1.99
N THR A 519 6.74 -0.36 -2.47
CA THR A 519 5.51 -0.21 -1.66
C THR A 519 4.58 -1.41 -1.79
N PHE A 520 4.61 -2.09 -2.92
CA PHE A 520 3.82 -3.29 -3.21
C PHE A 520 4.72 -4.40 -3.76
N SER A 521 5.59 -4.94 -2.91
CA SER A 521 6.62 -5.93 -3.27
C SER A 521 6.09 -7.25 -3.87
N TYR A 522 4.79 -7.49 -3.81
CA TYR A 522 4.12 -8.62 -4.46
C TYR A 522 3.75 -8.35 -5.92
N ILE A 523 3.70 -7.09 -6.35
CA ILE A 523 3.49 -6.69 -7.74
C ILE A 523 4.87 -6.59 -8.38
N LYS A 524 5.22 -7.64 -9.12
CA LYS A 524 6.42 -7.62 -9.94
C LYS A 524 6.14 -6.88 -11.25
N ILE A 525 7.06 -6.03 -11.65
CA ILE A 525 6.96 -5.29 -12.90
C ILE A 525 6.85 -6.21 -14.12
N GLU A 526 7.47 -7.40 -14.09
CA GLU A 526 7.39 -8.41 -15.15
C GLU A 526 5.98 -8.97 -15.34
N THR A 527 5.20 -9.06 -14.27
CA THR A 527 3.83 -9.59 -14.30
C THR A 527 2.78 -8.49 -14.31
N LEU A 528 3.18 -7.21 -14.38
CA LEU A 528 2.30 -6.06 -14.17
C LEU A 528 1.14 -6.01 -15.16
N ASP A 529 1.37 -6.36 -16.43
CA ASP A 529 0.33 -6.39 -17.47
C ASP A 529 -0.77 -7.42 -17.15
N THR A 530 -0.36 -8.60 -16.67
CA THR A 530 -1.29 -9.66 -16.26
C THR A 530 -2.04 -9.29 -14.97
N GLU A 531 -1.35 -8.65 -14.03
CA GLU A 531 -1.98 -8.16 -12.80
C GLU A 531 -2.98 -7.04 -13.09
N ALA A 532 -2.64 -6.08 -13.96
CA ALA A 532 -3.55 -5.00 -14.36
C ALA A 532 -4.84 -5.51 -15.03
N GLN A 533 -4.78 -6.63 -15.76
CA GLN A 533 -5.97 -7.27 -16.34
C GLN A 533 -6.87 -7.92 -15.29
N LYS A 534 -6.29 -8.44 -14.21
CA LYS A 534 -7.02 -9.10 -13.13
C LYS A 534 -7.62 -8.13 -12.15
N LEU A 535 -7.11 -6.91 -12.01
CA LEU A 535 -7.60 -5.96 -11.00
C LEU A 535 -8.75 -5.11 -11.54
N ASP A 536 -9.80 -4.92 -10.75
CA ASP A 536 -10.98 -4.13 -11.11
C ASP A 536 -10.84 -2.68 -10.63
N LEU A 537 -10.73 -1.74 -11.56
CA LEU A 537 -10.70 -0.29 -11.31
C LEU A 537 -11.91 0.19 -10.50
N THR A 538 -13.10 -0.33 -10.78
CA THR A 538 -14.36 0.11 -10.14
C THR A 538 -14.62 -0.55 -8.78
N ARG A 539 -13.82 -1.55 -8.41
CA ARG A 539 -13.88 -2.25 -7.11
C ARG A 539 -12.55 -2.15 -6.35
N TRP A 540 -12.00 -0.93 -6.25
CA TRP A 540 -10.83 -0.63 -5.43
C TRP A 540 -9.56 -1.44 -5.80
N GLY A 541 -9.45 -1.93 -7.04
CA GLY A 541 -8.37 -2.80 -7.47
C GLY A 541 -8.43 -4.21 -6.89
N GLN A 542 -9.63 -4.74 -6.62
CA GLN A 542 -9.82 -6.16 -6.26
C GLN A 542 -9.75 -7.08 -7.49
N PRO A 543 -9.38 -8.37 -7.34
CA PRO A 543 -9.39 -9.32 -8.44
C PRO A 543 -10.79 -9.46 -9.07
N ILE A 544 -10.86 -9.44 -10.40
CA ILE A 544 -12.02 -9.79 -11.20
C ILE A 544 -12.20 -11.31 -11.06
N ALA A 545 -13.38 -11.75 -10.63
CA ALA A 545 -13.65 -13.16 -10.40
C ALA A 545 -13.59 -13.96 -11.72
N ASP A 546 -12.62 -14.86 -11.85
CA ASP A 546 -12.53 -15.80 -12.96
C ASP A 546 -13.65 -16.84 -12.82
N LYS A 547 -14.53 -16.92 -13.83
CA LYS A 547 -15.29 -18.14 -14.11
C LYS A 547 -14.48 -18.96 -15.09
N GLU A 548 -14.13 -20.18 -14.67
CA GLU A 548 -13.42 -21.25 -15.38
C GLU A 548 -13.44 -21.19 -16.93
N THR A 549 -12.25 -21.33 -17.55
CA THR A 549 -11.84 -22.40 -18.51
C THR A 549 -10.80 -21.83 -19.49
N ILE A 550 -9.61 -22.42 -19.56
CA ILE A 550 -9.00 -23.05 -20.75
C ILE A 550 -7.84 -23.89 -20.23
N GLN A 551 -8.13 -25.17 -20.10
CA GLN A 551 -7.18 -26.23 -19.85
C GLN A 551 -6.71 -26.74 -21.21
N ASP A 552 -5.39 -26.89 -21.37
CA ASP A 552 -4.74 -27.51 -22.51
C ASP A 552 -5.39 -28.84 -22.89
N TRP A 553 -5.86 -28.94 -24.14
CA TRP A 553 -6.23 -30.20 -24.78
C TRP A 553 -5.51 -30.31 -26.11
N HIS A 554 -4.34 -30.96 -26.09
CA HIS A 554 -3.80 -31.63 -27.27
C HIS A 554 -3.61 -33.13 -26.99
N ALA A 555 -3.93 -33.92 -28.04
CA ALA A 555 -3.97 -35.39 -28.16
C ALA A 555 -5.15 -36.03 -27.41
N ASP A 556 -6.16 -36.63 -28.06
CA ASP A 556 -6.02 -37.76 -28.98
C ASP A 556 -7.28 -37.97 -29.85
N HIS A 557 -7.13 -38.62 -30.99
CA HIS A 557 -8.19 -39.00 -31.92
C HIS A 557 -8.93 -40.27 -31.45
N GLY A 558 -10.27 -40.31 -31.56
CA GLY A 558 -10.98 -41.60 -31.49
C GLY A 558 -12.49 -41.57 -31.31
N LEU A 559 -13.21 -41.50 -32.44
CA LEU A 559 -14.47 -42.21 -32.77
C LEU A 559 -15.75 -42.08 -31.91
N SER A 560 -16.82 -41.68 -32.62
CA SER A 560 -18.17 -42.30 -32.69
C SER A 560 -19.39 -41.52 -32.15
N VAL A 561 -20.09 -40.86 -33.09
CA VAL A 561 -21.55 -40.87 -33.39
C VAL A 561 -22.48 -41.41 -32.27
N SER A 562 -23.49 -40.66 -31.80
CA SER A 562 -24.88 -40.75 -32.31
C SER A 562 -25.86 -39.71 -31.69
N ARG A 563 -26.66 -39.09 -32.59
CA ARG A 563 -28.07 -38.60 -32.55
C ARG A 563 -28.83 -38.63 -31.19
N VAL A 564 -29.72 -37.68 -30.86
CA VAL A 564 -31.06 -37.52 -31.45
C VAL A 564 -31.71 -36.14 -31.11
N ARG A 565 -32.15 -35.46 -32.18
CA ARG A 565 -33.31 -34.57 -32.44
C ARG A 565 -34.05 -33.78 -31.33
N THR A 566 -34.14 -32.46 -31.59
CA THR A 566 -35.22 -31.52 -31.26
C THR A 566 -36.51 -31.77 -32.06
N PRO A 567 -37.66 -31.24 -31.61
CA PRO A 567 -38.31 -30.07 -32.28
C PRO A 567 -38.85 -29.03 -31.26
N LEU A 568 -38.60 -27.71 -31.39
CA LEU A 568 -39.16 -26.66 -32.27
C LEU A 568 -40.62 -26.22 -31.99
N ASN A 569 -40.73 -24.95 -31.54
CA ASN A 569 -41.78 -23.90 -31.68
C ASN A 569 -43.25 -24.24 -31.31
N ASP A 570 -44.07 -23.34 -30.76
CA ASP A 570 -44.32 -21.96 -31.23
C ASP A 570 -45.10 -21.11 -30.20
N GLN A 571 -44.90 -19.77 -30.30
CA GLN A 571 -45.79 -18.60 -30.09
C GLN A 571 -47.16 -18.77 -29.38
N SER A 572 -47.74 -17.83 -28.61
CA SER A 572 -47.53 -16.40 -28.36
C SER A 572 -48.59 -15.88 -27.36
N ARG A 573 -48.36 -14.67 -26.81
CA ARG A 573 -49.34 -13.61 -26.39
C ARG A 573 -50.29 -13.90 -25.21
N GLU A 574 -50.10 -13.24 -24.07
CA GLU A 574 -50.45 -11.84 -23.69
C GLU A 574 -51.91 -11.64 -23.25
N SER A 575 -52.10 -11.33 -21.96
CA SER A 575 -53.05 -10.32 -21.42
C SER A 575 -52.98 -10.38 -19.88
N GLN A 576 -52.34 -9.44 -19.18
CA GLN A 576 -52.76 -8.08 -18.81
C GLN A 576 -53.44 -7.98 -17.43
N ARG A 577 -52.82 -7.14 -16.58
CA ARG A 577 -53.37 -6.26 -15.52
C ARG A 577 -53.92 -6.93 -14.24
N SER A 578 -53.70 -6.42 -13.03
CA SER A 578 -53.22 -5.09 -12.60
C SER A 578 -52.59 -5.12 -11.20
N LYS A 579 -51.60 -4.23 -11.02
CA LYS A 579 -51.35 -3.34 -9.87
C LYS A 579 -51.58 -3.92 -8.47
N ASP A 580 -50.48 -4.08 -7.73
CA ASP A 580 -50.41 -3.44 -6.42
C ASP A 580 -48.98 -2.98 -6.07
N SER A 581 -48.91 -1.82 -5.46
CA SER A 581 -47.71 -1.07 -5.11
C SER A 581 -47.21 -1.46 -3.73
N THR A 582 -45.98 -1.96 -3.58
CA THR A 582 -45.19 -1.81 -2.35
C THR A 582 -43.72 -2.14 -2.56
N LEU A 583 -42.88 -1.37 -1.87
CA LEU A 583 -41.41 -1.37 -1.85
C LEU A 583 -40.77 -2.76 -2.06
N LYS A 584 -39.98 -2.92 -3.12
CA LYS A 584 -38.93 -3.96 -3.17
C LYS A 584 -37.62 -3.39 -2.62
N ARG A 585 -37.38 -3.63 -1.33
CA ARG A 585 -36.03 -3.77 -0.76
C ARG A 585 -35.27 -4.79 -1.61
N ALA A 586 -34.18 -4.37 -2.24
CA ALA A 586 -33.26 -5.27 -2.93
C ALA A 586 -31.87 -5.15 -2.29
N ASN A 587 -31.67 -6.03 -1.29
CA ASN A 587 -30.43 -6.63 -0.84
C ASN A 587 -29.13 -5.98 -1.37
N HIS A 588 -28.56 -5.09 -0.56
CA HIS A 588 -27.15 -4.74 -0.60
C HIS A 588 -26.48 -5.37 0.63
N ALA A 589 -25.93 -6.57 0.44
CA ALA A 589 -24.95 -7.16 1.32
C ALA A 589 -23.82 -7.65 0.40
N ASN A 590 -22.87 -6.77 0.08
CA ASN A 590 -21.66 -7.11 -0.68
C ASN A 590 -20.44 -6.50 0.01
N ASP A 591 -19.60 -7.41 0.51
CA ASP A 591 -18.14 -7.38 0.66
C ASP A 591 -17.47 -6.18 1.36
N PHE A 592 -17.70 -6.08 2.67
CA PHE A 592 -16.68 -5.53 3.57
C PHE A 592 -15.76 -6.67 4.04
N LYS A 593 -14.44 -6.48 3.87
CA LYS A 593 -13.42 -7.37 4.48
C LYS A 593 -12.72 -6.61 5.59
N PHE A 594 -13.05 -6.98 6.83
CA PHE A 594 -12.27 -6.62 8.00
C PHE A 594 -10.84 -7.17 7.84
N PHE A 595 -9.83 -6.44 8.35
CA PHE A 595 -8.39 -6.48 8.03
C PHE A 595 -7.68 -7.87 8.04
N ASP A 596 -8.40 -8.97 8.28
CA ASP A 596 -7.84 -10.30 8.45
C ASP A 596 -8.85 -11.45 8.17
N ASP A 597 -9.93 -11.20 7.42
CA ASP A 597 -10.88 -12.26 6.99
C ASP A 597 -10.37 -12.94 5.71
N GLN A 598 -9.67 -14.08 5.86
CA GLN A 598 -9.26 -14.91 4.72
C GLN A 598 -10.26 -16.02 4.43
N SER A 599 -10.48 -16.23 3.13
CA SER A 599 -11.44 -17.13 2.48
C SER A 599 -12.93 -16.75 2.57
N VAL A 600 -13.60 -16.86 1.42
CA VAL A 600 -15.06 -16.95 1.36
C VAL A 600 -15.41 -18.40 1.72
N ALA A 601 -16.54 -18.64 2.39
CA ALA A 601 -16.92 -19.99 2.82
C ALA A 601 -16.94 -21.05 1.68
N SER A 602 -16.99 -20.61 0.41
CA SER A 602 -16.89 -21.45 -0.78
C SER A 602 -15.50 -22.05 -1.05
N ASP A 603 -14.43 -21.46 -0.50
CA ASP A 603 -13.05 -21.85 -0.80
C ASP A 603 -12.49 -22.86 0.22
N ILE A 604 -13.28 -23.20 1.25
CA ILE A 604 -12.88 -24.09 2.34
C ILE A 604 -13.28 -25.52 2.00
N SER A 605 -12.30 -26.43 1.94
CA SER A 605 -12.57 -27.84 1.71
C SER A 605 -13.32 -28.46 2.89
N SER A 606 -14.31 -29.31 2.60
CA SER A 606 -15.06 -30.06 3.62
C SER A 606 -14.13 -30.82 4.57
N THR A 607 -13.03 -31.37 4.06
CA THR A 607 -12.01 -32.07 4.84
C THR A 607 -11.34 -31.18 5.89
N SER A 608 -11.00 -29.93 5.55
CA SER A 608 -10.34 -29.01 6.50
C SER A 608 -11.30 -28.59 7.61
N ARG A 609 -12.55 -28.34 7.25
CA ARG A 609 -13.63 -28.04 8.20
C ARG A 609 -13.92 -29.21 9.12
N ASP A 610 -13.98 -30.44 8.59
CA ASP A 610 -14.19 -31.65 9.40
C ASP A 610 -13.01 -31.89 10.35
N ALA A 611 -11.79 -31.57 9.92
CA ALA A 611 -10.61 -31.62 10.79
C ALA A 611 -10.68 -30.58 11.92
N TYR A 612 -11.15 -29.36 11.67
CA TYR A 612 -11.45 -28.38 12.71
C TYR A 612 -12.52 -28.90 13.68
N LEU A 613 -13.63 -29.44 13.18
CA LEU A 613 -14.69 -29.98 14.04
C LEU A 613 -14.21 -31.15 14.91
N ALA A 614 -13.34 -32.01 14.36
CA ALA A 614 -12.69 -33.07 15.12
C ALA A 614 -11.78 -32.49 16.21
N TRP A 615 -10.97 -31.47 15.89
CA TRP A 615 -10.14 -30.78 16.86
C TRP A 615 -10.97 -30.12 17.97
N LYS A 616 -12.03 -29.37 17.62
CA LYS A 616 -12.96 -28.72 18.57
C LYS A 616 -13.57 -29.74 19.54
N LYS A 617 -13.96 -30.93 19.06
CA LYS A 617 -14.48 -32.01 19.92
C LYS A 617 -13.48 -32.49 20.97
N THR A 618 -12.17 -32.37 20.72
CA THR A 618 -11.14 -32.74 21.71
C THR A 618 -11.00 -31.72 22.85
N TYR A 619 -11.39 -30.47 22.61
CA TYR A 619 -11.29 -29.40 23.60
C TYR A 619 -12.37 -29.48 24.68
N ARG A 620 -13.62 -29.80 24.32
CA ARG A 620 -14.74 -29.77 25.28
C ARG A 620 -14.49 -30.62 26.54
N PRO A 621 -14.02 -31.89 26.44
CA PRO A 621 -13.66 -32.67 27.62
C PRO A 621 -12.51 -32.08 28.45
N VAL A 622 -11.61 -31.31 27.84
CA VAL A 622 -10.56 -30.58 28.57
C VAL A 622 -11.19 -29.48 29.40
N TYR A 623 -12.08 -28.67 28.81
CA TYR A 623 -12.78 -27.60 29.52
C TYR A 623 -13.60 -28.16 30.69
N ASP A 624 -14.40 -29.20 30.45
CA ASP A 624 -15.25 -29.82 31.50
C ASP A 624 -14.40 -30.43 32.64
N ARG A 625 -13.18 -30.88 32.34
CA ARG A 625 -12.23 -31.36 33.36
C ARG A 625 -11.58 -30.21 34.15
N LEU A 626 -11.30 -29.09 33.49
CA LEU A 626 -10.74 -27.91 34.16
C LEU A 626 -11.79 -27.26 35.08
N ILE A 627 -13.02 -27.12 34.58
CA ILE A 627 -14.10 -26.38 35.23
C ILE A 627 -15.21 -27.37 35.61
N GLU A 628 -15.17 -27.87 36.85
CA GLU A 628 -16.24 -28.73 37.39
C GLU A 628 -17.49 -27.86 37.70
N GLY A 629 -18.68 -28.35 37.37
CA GLY A 629 -19.92 -27.56 37.20
C GLY A 629 -20.28 -26.52 38.28
N ASP A 630 -19.98 -26.76 39.56
CA ASP A 630 -20.30 -25.83 40.66
C ASP A 630 -19.11 -24.93 41.10
N SER A 631 -17.97 -25.00 40.41
CA SER A 631 -16.73 -24.32 40.82
C SER A 631 -16.56 -22.90 40.27
N VAL A 632 -17.50 -22.41 39.45
CA VAL A 632 -17.46 -21.04 38.89
C VAL A 632 -17.91 -20.02 39.93
N LYS A 633 -16.97 -19.55 40.76
CA LYS A 633 -17.25 -18.51 41.78
C LYS A 633 -17.45 -17.11 41.17
N VAL A 634 -16.65 -16.77 40.16
CA VAL A 634 -16.67 -15.48 39.45
C VAL A 634 -16.30 -15.72 37.98
N PRO A 635 -17.22 -15.51 37.03
CA PRO A 635 -16.97 -15.63 35.60
C PRO A 635 -15.80 -14.76 35.13
N VAL A 636 -15.04 -15.24 34.15
CA VAL A 636 -14.06 -14.41 33.44
C VAL A 636 -14.80 -13.46 32.50
N LYS A 637 -14.48 -12.17 32.58
CA LYS A 637 -15.08 -11.14 31.73
C LYS A 637 -14.20 -10.88 30.51
N ILE A 638 -14.78 -10.97 29.32
CA ILE A 638 -14.05 -10.81 28.06
C ILE A 638 -14.70 -9.69 27.25
N ALA A 639 -13.93 -8.64 26.91
CA ALA A 639 -14.36 -7.67 25.92
C ALA A 639 -14.01 -8.13 24.51
N VAL A 640 -14.97 -8.02 23.60
CA VAL A 640 -14.83 -8.29 22.17
C VAL A 640 -14.87 -6.97 21.43
N LEU A 641 -13.72 -6.56 20.89
CA LEU A 641 -13.61 -5.32 20.11
C LEU A 641 -13.66 -5.68 18.62
N ASP A 642 -14.85 -5.59 18.02
CA ASP A 642 -15.09 -6.13 16.67
C ASP A 642 -16.27 -5.41 15.96
N THR A 643 -16.88 -6.03 14.94
CA THR A 643 -17.99 -5.50 14.14
C THR A 643 -19.36 -5.55 14.83
N GLY A 644 -19.44 -6.11 16.04
CA GLY A 644 -20.68 -6.28 16.81
C GLY A 644 -21.04 -7.75 17.02
N VAL A 645 -22.30 -8.02 17.37
CA VAL A 645 -22.86 -9.38 17.49
C VAL A 645 -24.32 -9.40 17.02
N ASP A 646 -24.72 -10.43 16.29
CA ASP A 646 -26.13 -10.74 16.04
C ASP A 646 -26.73 -11.59 17.17
N LYS A 647 -27.36 -10.92 18.13
CA LYS A 647 -28.02 -11.58 19.27
C LYS A 647 -29.20 -12.48 18.90
N SER A 648 -29.75 -12.34 17.68
CA SER A 648 -30.87 -13.17 17.21
C SER A 648 -30.45 -14.54 16.69
N HIS A 649 -29.15 -14.83 16.63
CA HIS A 649 -28.66 -16.14 16.29
C HIS A 649 -28.94 -17.12 17.44
N ARG A 650 -29.45 -18.32 17.11
CA ARG A 650 -29.89 -19.33 18.07
C ARG A 650 -28.85 -19.64 19.17
N ASP A 651 -27.58 -19.72 18.80
CA ASP A 651 -26.50 -20.02 19.75
C ASP A 651 -26.32 -18.91 20.80
N TYR A 652 -26.66 -17.65 20.47
CA TYR A 652 -26.65 -16.54 21.42
C TYR A 652 -27.98 -16.37 22.15
N GLU A 653 -29.12 -16.61 21.49
CA GLU A 653 -30.42 -16.62 22.19
C GLU A 653 -30.42 -17.65 23.33
N ALA A 654 -29.75 -18.79 23.12
CA ALA A 654 -29.60 -19.83 24.13
C ALA A 654 -28.63 -19.48 25.28
N GLN A 655 -27.86 -18.39 25.13
CA GLN A 655 -26.82 -17.95 26.06
C GLN A 655 -26.85 -16.42 26.23
N GLU A 656 -28.03 -15.80 26.14
CA GLU A 656 -28.18 -14.34 26.13
C GLU A 656 -27.63 -13.74 27.43
N GLU A 657 -27.74 -14.47 28.53
CA GLU A 657 -27.17 -14.11 29.83
C GLU A 657 -25.65 -14.03 29.83
N ARG A 658 -24.96 -14.57 28.83
CA ARG A 658 -23.50 -14.43 28.70
C ARG A 658 -23.13 -13.09 28.07
N ILE A 659 -24.02 -12.44 27.31
CA ILE A 659 -23.76 -11.14 26.70
C ILE A 659 -24.23 -10.02 27.65
N GLN A 660 -23.36 -9.60 28.56
CA GLN A 660 -23.70 -8.69 29.65
C GLN A 660 -23.96 -7.25 29.19
N ARG A 661 -23.17 -6.76 28.24
CA ARG A 661 -23.28 -5.37 27.75
C ARG A 661 -22.75 -5.23 26.32
N GLY A 662 -23.32 -4.28 25.59
CA GLY A 662 -22.83 -3.86 24.28
C GLY A 662 -22.78 -2.34 24.18
N GLU A 663 -21.72 -1.79 23.59
CA GLU A 663 -21.63 -0.37 23.24
C GLU A 663 -20.94 -0.20 21.87
N SER A 664 -21.47 0.73 21.06
CA SER A 664 -20.89 1.17 19.79
C SER A 664 -20.02 2.40 19.99
N PHE A 665 -18.79 2.29 19.50
CA PHE A 665 -17.78 3.35 19.53
C PHE A 665 -17.58 3.99 18.16
N ILE A 666 -18.35 3.57 17.15
CA ILE A 666 -18.31 4.13 15.81
C ILE A 666 -18.68 5.63 15.89
N PRO A 667 -17.80 6.54 15.41
CA PRO A 667 -18.07 7.97 15.45
C PRO A 667 -19.38 8.33 14.72
N GLY A 668 -20.21 9.18 15.34
CA GLY A 668 -21.49 9.61 14.77
C GLY A 668 -22.64 8.61 14.93
N CYS A 669 -22.43 7.47 15.61
CA CYS A 669 -23.52 6.56 15.94
C CYS A 669 -24.51 7.23 16.91
N ARG A 670 -25.79 7.26 16.52
CA ARG A 670 -26.88 7.88 17.30
C ARG A 670 -27.32 6.99 18.47
N GLN A 671 -27.22 5.68 18.32
CA GLN A 671 -27.66 4.69 19.30
C GLN A 671 -26.45 3.91 19.81
N LYS A 672 -25.91 4.32 20.96
CA LYS A 672 -24.69 3.73 21.51
C LYS A 672 -24.86 2.27 21.93
N ASP A 673 -26.07 1.82 22.22
CA ASP A 673 -26.40 0.45 22.59
C ASP A 673 -26.60 -0.49 21.38
N ASP A 674 -26.59 0.05 20.14
CA ASP A 674 -26.68 -0.78 18.93
C ASP A 674 -25.35 -1.48 18.65
N VAL A 675 -25.31 -2.77 18.96
CA VAL A 675 -24.19 -3.67 18.65
C VAL A 675 -24.50 -4.66 17.53
N SER A 676 -25.54 -4.42 16.72
CA SER A 676 -25.91 -5.33 15.63
C SER A 676 -24.75 -5.56 14.65
N ASP A 677 -24.46 -6.81 14.32
CA ASP A 677 -23.39 -7.13 13.37
C ASP A 677 -23.91 -7.21 11.94
N ARG A 678 -23.31 -6.40 11.06
CA ARG A 678 -23.65 -6.34 9.62
C ARG A 678 -22.55 -6.91 8.74
N CYS A 679 -21.42 -7.31 9.32
CA CYS A 679 -20.29 -7.91 8.62
C CYS A 679 -20.26 -9.43 8.81
N GLY A 680 -20.58 -9.91 10.02
CA GLY A 680 -20.51 -11.31 10.43
C GLY A 680 -19.23 -11.71 11.15
N HIS A 681 -18.16 -10.90 11.07
CA HIS A 681 -16.89 -11.18 11.72
C HIS A 681 -17.03 -11.22 13.25
N GLY A 682 -17.61 -10.20 13.87
CA GLY A 682 -17.79 -10.13 15.32
C GLY A 682 -18.73 -11.21 15.86
N THR A 683 -19.79 -11.55 15.13
CA THR A 683 -20.70 -12.67 15.45
C THR A 683 -19.99 -14.02 15.37
N HIS A 684 -18.98 -14.17 14.51
CA HIS A 684 -18.18 -15.39 14.45
C HIS A 684 -17.18 -15.45 15.61
N VAL A 685 -16.48 -14.34 15.88
CA VAL A 685 -15.51 -14.18 16.98
C VAL A 685 -16.14 -14.40 18.36
N ALA A 686 -17.30 -13.82 18.62
CA ALA A 686 -18.01 -14.02 19.89
C ALA A 686 -18.46 -15.48 20.09
N GLY A 687 -18.75 -16.20 19.00
CA GLY A 687 -19.24 -17.58 19.05
C GLY A 687 -18.10 -18.51 19.42
N LEU A 688 -16.92 -18.27 18.85
CA LEU A 688 -15.69 -18.94 19.24
C LEU A 688 -15.36 -18.69 20.72
N LEU A 689 -15.51 -17.47 21.22
CA LEU A 689 -15.27 -17.22 22.64
C LEU A 689 -16.19 -18.04 23.55
N LEU A 690 -17.47 -18.17 23.21
CA LEU A 690 -18.41 -19.01 23.99
C LEU A 690 -18.17 -20.51 23.78
N ASP A 691 -17.64 -20.92 22.62
CA ASP A 691 -17.24 -22.31 22.39
C ASP A 691 -16.05 -22.73 23.27
N TYR A 692 -15.06 -21.83 23.44
CA TYR A 692 -13.80 -22.12 24.12
C TYR A 692 -13.75 -21.62 25.58
N ALA A 693 -14.65 -20.72 25.98
CA ALA A 693 -14.91 -20.33 27.36
C ALA A 693 -16.42 -20.20 27.64
N PRO A 694 -17.16 -21.32 27.67
CA PRO A 694 -18.62 -21.33 27.87
C PRO A 694 -19.17 -20.58 29.07
N ASP A 695 -18.36 -20.43 30.14
CA ASP A 695 -18.79 -19.75 31.36
C ASP A 695 -18.36 -18.28 31.43
N ALA A 696 -17.74 -17.75 30.37
CA ALA A 696 -17.32 -16.35 30.32
C ALA A 696 -18.51 -15.40 30.13
N GLU A 697 -18.34 -14.16 30.61
CA GLU A 697 -19.22 -13.04 30.30
C GLU A 697 -18.62 -12.21 29.17
N LEU A 698 -19.35 -12.01 28.09
CA LEU A 698 -18.94 -11.20 26.95
C LEU A 698 -19.45 -9.76 27.06
N TYR A 699 -18.56 -8.82 26.76
CA TYR A 699 -18.84 -7.40 26.66
C TYR A 699 -18.49 -6.93 25.24
N ILE A 700 -19.48 -6.50 24.47
CA ILE A 700 -19.32 -6.23 23.04
C ILE A 700 -19.01 -4.76 22.82
N ALA A 701 -17.81 -4.45 22.34
CA ALA A 701 -17.44 -3.13 21.88
C ALA A 701 -17.44 -3.12 20.34
N LYS A 702 -18.50 -2.58 19.76
CA LYS A 702 -18.59 -2.41 18.31
C LYS A 702 -17.72 -1.23 17.90
N ILE A 703 -16.60 -1.50 17.25
CA ILE A 703 -15.61 -0.48 16.85
C ILE A 703 -15.68 -0.12 15.37
N CYS A 704 -16.36 -0.94 14.57
CA CYS A 704 -16.47 -0.79 13.12
C CYS A 704 -17.73 -1.48 12.57
N ASP A 705 -18.05 -1.19 11.32
CA ASP A 705 -19.15 -1.78 10.55
C ASP A 705 -18.63 -2.26 9.19
N LEU A 706 -18.67 -1.40 8.18
CA LEU A 706 -18.19 -1.64 6.82
C LEU A 706 -16.94 -0.81 6.48
N GLU A 707 -16.31 -0.20 7.48
CA GLU A 707 -15.08 0.57 7.36
C GLU A 707 -14.12 0.17 8.50
N PRO A 708 -12.79 0.15 8.27
CA PRO A 708 -11.84 -0.20 9.32
C PRO A 708 -11.87 0.81 10.48
N PRO A 709 -11.70 0.35 11.73
CA PRO A 709 -11.74 1.22 12.89
C PRO A 709 -10.53 2.15 12.91
N LYS A 710 -10.68 3.37 13.42
CA LYS A 710 -9.53 4.25 13.69
C LYS A 710 -8.85 3.85 15.01
N PRO A 711 -7.52 3.97 15.16
CA PRO A 711 -6.82 3.69 16.41
C PRO A 711 -7.43 4.41 17.64
N ALA A 712 -7.84 5.68 17.48
CA ALA A 712 -8.50 6.44 18.55
C ALA A 712 -9.87 5.86 18.97
N THR A 713 -10.61 5.22 18.06
CA THR A 713 -11.85 4.51 18.37
C THR A 713 -11.56 3.27 19.21
N VAL A 714 -10.54 2.51 18.82
CA VAL A 714 -10.08 1.32 19.56
C VAL A 714 -9.59 1.71 20.96
N ALA A 715 -8.81 2.78 21.07
CA ALA A 715 -8.33 3.30 22.35
C ALA A 715 -9.47 3.58 23.34
N LYS A 716 -10.54 4.26 22.88
CA LYS A 716 -11.75 4.53 23.68
C LYS A 716 -12.47 3.25 24.09
N ALA A 717 -12.55 2.26 23.21
CA ALA A 717 -13.16 0.98 23.52
C ALA A 717 -12.38 0.19 24.57
N ILE A 718 -11.04 0.18 24.47
CA ILE A 718 -10.15 -0.41 25.48
C ILE A 718 -10.35 0.30 26.82
N ASP A 719 -10.31 1.64 26.85
CA ASP A 719 -10.49 2.39 28.10
C ASP A 719 -11.89 2.15 28.71
N ARG A 720 -12.94 1.99 27.89
CA ARG A 720 -14.28 1.63 28.39
C ARG A 720 -14.29 0.23 29.02
N ALA A 721 -13.74 -0.75 28.32
CA ALA A 721 -13.68 -2.14 28.78
C ALA A 721 -12.91 -2.26 30.11
N VAL A 722 -11.81 -1.53 30.23
CA VAL A 722 -10.96 -1.54 31.44
C VAL A 722 -11.61 -0.75 32.57
N ASN A 723 -12.06 0.48 32.33
CA ASN A 723 -12.44 1.39 33.41
C ASN A 723 -13.86 1.18 33.92
N GLU A 724 -14.80 0.82 33.05
CA GLU A 724 -16.22 0.67 33.44
C GLU A 724 -16.65 -0.79 33.49
N TRP A 725 -16.30 -1.60 32.49
CA TRP A 725 -16.73 -3.00 32.44
C TRP A 725 -15.87 -3.91 33.33
N LYS A 726 -14.66 -3.45 33.68
CA LYS A 726 -13.70 -4.16 34.52
C LYS A 726 -13.41 -5.56 33.99
N VAL A 727 -13.19 -5.67 32.68
CA VAL A 727 -12.93 -6.96 32.04
C VAL A 727 -11.58 -7.54 32.44
N ASP A 728 -11.44 -8.86 32.32
CA ASP A 728 -10.20 -9.58 32.56
C ASP A 728 -9.39 -9.77 31.28
N VAL A 729 -10.08 -9.93 30.16
CA VAL A 729 -9.51 -10.23 28.84
C VAL A 729 -10.11 -9.29 27.80
N ILE A 730 -9.29 -8.85 26.85
CA ILE A 730 -9.73 -8.11 25.65
C ILE A 730 -9.23 -8.89 24.43
N SER A 731 -10.16 -9.27 23.55
CA SER A 731 -9.86 -9.92 22.27
C SER A 731 -9.97 -8.91 21.12
N MET A 732 -8.91 -8.79 20.32
CA MET A 732 -8.82 -7.89 19.17
C MET A 732 -8.43 -8.68 17.91
N SER A 733 -9.41 -9.15 17.18
CA SER A 733 -9.23 -9.90 15.93
C SER A 733 -9.02 -8.96 14.73
N PHE A 734 -8.07 -8.02 14.85
CA PHE A 734 -7.69 -7.07 13.81
C PHE A 734 -6.30 -6.49 14.05
N GLY A 735 -5.81 -5.70 13.10
CA GLY A 735 -4.60 -4.91 13.27
C GLY A 735 -4.46 -3.76 12.28
N PHE A 736 -3.36 -3.03 12.44
CA PHE A 736 -2.89 -1.93 11.61
C PHE A 736 -1.50 -2.28 11.07
N PRO A 737 -1.19 -1.99 9.81
CA PRO A 737 0.08 -2.38 9.20
C PRO A 737 1.27 -1.54 9.70
N SER A 738 1.06 -0.25 10.00
CA SER A 738 2.09 0.71 10.42
C SER A 738 1.70 1.44 11.72
N ARG A 739 2.69 2.13 12.31
CA ARG A 739 2.50 3.07 13.43
C ARG A 739 2.19 4.50 12.95
N GLU A 740 2.34 4.75 11.66
CA GLU A 740 2.12 6.04 10.99
C GLU A 740 0.62 6.23 10.68
N VAL A 741 -0.22 6.14 11.71
CA VAL A 741 -1.67 6.29 11.60
C VAL A 741 -2.16 7.20 12.72
N ASP A 742 -2.99 8.19 12.37
CA ASP A 742 -3.57 9.13 13.34
C ASP A 742 -4.24 8.42 14.52
N GLY A 743 -3.82 8.80 15.74
CA GLY A 743 -4.32 8.23 16.99
C GLY A 743 -3.59 6.98 17.47
N TYR A 744 -2.45 6.63 16.85
CA TYR A 744 -1.58 5.55 17.29
C TYR A 744 -1.16 5.70 18.76
N GLU A 745 -0.74 6.90 19.17
CA GLU A 745 -0.27 7.19 20.52
C GLU A 745 -1.39 6.98 21.56
N LEU A 746 -2.64 7.31 21.20
CA LEU A 746 -3.78 7.08 22.06
C LEU A 746 -4.00 5.58 22.28
N LEU A 747 -3.92 4.78 21.21
CA LEU A 747 -4.03 3.33 21.30
C LEU A 747 -2.89 2.72 22.12
N GLU A 748 -1.66 3.19 21.91
CA GLU A 748 -0.49 2.74 22.68
C GLU A 748 -0.64 3.03 24.17
N GLN A 749 -1.10 4.23 24.52
CA GLN A 749 -1.35 4.59 25.91
C GLN A 749 -2.49 3.78 26.53
N SER A 750 -3.59 3.53 25.82
CA SER A 750 -4.69 2.69 26.31
C SER A 750 -4.26 1.24 26.53
N ILE A 751 -3.41 0.69 25.65
CA ILE A 751 -2.82 -0.66 25.80
C ILE A 751 -1.96 -0.72 27.07
N LYS A 752 -1.06 0.24 27.27
CA LYS A 752 -0.23 0.34 28.49
C LYS A 752 -1.08 0.45 29.75
N ARG A 753 -2.12 1.29 29.73
CA ARG A 753 -3.07 1.42 30.86
C ARG A 753 -3.80 0.11 31.15
N ALA A 754 -4.26 -0.59 30.12
CA ALA A 754 -4.95 -1.88 30.29
C ALA A 754 -4.01 -2.94 30.89
N SER A 755 -2.78 -3.05 30.37
CA SER A 755 -1.75 -3.95 30.90
C SER A 755 -1.44 -3.64 32.38
N ASN A 756 -1.25 -2.37 32.71
CA ASN A 756 -1.00 -1.92 34.09
C ASN A 756 -2.17 -2.19 35.06
N GLN A 757 -3.39 -2.35 34.54
CA GLN A 757 -4.56 -2.75 35.32
C GLN A 757 -4.76 -4.28 35.37
N ASN A 758 -3.76 -5.06 34.93
CA ASN A 758 -3.79 -6.51 34.84
C ASN A 758 -4.95 -7.00 33.96
N VAL A 759 -5.13 -6.40 32.78
CA VAL A 759 -6.05 -6.89 31.75
C VAL A 759 -5.23 -7.58 30.66
N LEU A 760 -5.58 -8.83 30.36
CA LEU A 760 -4.92 -9.61 29.32
C LEU A 760 -5.41 -9.15 27.94
N LEU A 761 -4.48 -8.80 27.07
CA LEU A 761 -4.81 -8.29 25.74
C LEU A 761 -4.32 -9.29 24.67
N PHE A 762 -5.23 -9.76 23.82
CA PHE A 762 -4.94 -10.67 22.72
C PHE A 762 -5.18 -9.98 21.39
N ALA A 763 -4.28 -10.17 20.43
CA ALA A 763 -4.49 -9.64 19.08
C ALA A 763 -3.95 -10.55 17.97
N ALA A 764 -4.63 -10.49 16.82
CA ALA A 764 -4.32 -11.24 15.62
C ALA A 764 -2.98 -10.81 15.01
N ALA A 765 -2.12 -11.78 14.67
CA ALA A 765 -0.77 -11.49 14.20
C ALA A 765 -0.73 -10.79 12.83
N SER A 766 -1.57 -11.21 11.86
CA SER A 766 -1.65 -10.77 10.44
C SER A 766 -1.80 -12.01 9.56
N ASN A 767 -2.49 -11.89 8.42
CA ASN A 767 -2.62 -12.95 7.42
C ASN A 767 -1.83 -12.69 6.11
N ASN A 768 -0.82 -11.82 6.07
CA ASN A 768 -0.11 -11.58 4.79
C ASN A 768 1.15 -12.43 4.58
N GLY A 769 1.32 -13.50 5.36
CA GLY A 769 2.51 -14.36 5.29
C GLY A 769 3.78 -13.59 5.62
N ALA A 770 4.90 -14.03 5.06
CA ALA A 770 6.19 -13.34 5.15
C ALA A 770 6.20 -11.93 4.51
N ASN A 771 5.14 -11.52 3.81
CA ASN A 771 5.07 -10.22 3.12
C ASN A 771 4.79 -9.05 4.07
N THR A 772 4.30 -9.31 5.29
CA THR A 772 4.17 -8.27 6.33
C THR A 772 4.63 -8.80 7.68
N LYS A 773 5.18 -7.92 8.52
CA LYS A 773 5.46 -8.22 9.93
C LYS A 773 4.15 -8.32 10.71
N ARG A 774 4.22 -8.80 11.96
CA ARG A 774 3.09 -8.76 12.91
C ARG A 774 2.41 -7.40 12.90
N ALA A 775 1.09 -7.32 12.79
CA ALA A 775 0.33 -6.08 12.82
C ALA A 775 0.41 -5.40 14.20
N TYR A 776 0.06 -4.12 14.27
CA TYR A 776 -0.22 -3.46 15.55
C TYR A 776 -1.72 -3.55 15.86
N PRO A 777 -2.17 -3.89 17.08
CA PRO A 777 -1.41 -3.93 18.33
C PRO A 777 -0.67 -5.24 18.61
N ALA A 778 -0.82 -6.29 17.81
CA ALA A 778 -0.20 -7.61 18.06
C ALA A 778 1.33 -7.58 18.27
N ARG A 779 2.05 -6.65 17.64
CA ARG A 779 3.50 -6.46 17.85
C ARG A 779 3.89 -5.76 19.16
N HIS A 780 2.94 -5.24 19.94
CA HIS A 780 3.22 -4.55 21.21
C HIS A 780 3.62 -5.58 22.28
N PRO A 781 4.63 -5.29 23.14
CA PRO A 781 5.13 -6.26 24.13
C PRO A 781 4.08 -6.68 25.18
N ASP A 782 3.16 -5.79 25.55
CA ASP A 782 2.06 -6.11 26.47
C ASP A 782 0.93 -6.97 25.86
N ILE A 783 0.93 -7.14 24.53
CA ILE A 783 -0.08 -7.91 23.82
C ILE A 783 0.39 -9.36 23.66
N ILE A 784 -0.54 -10.30 23.79
CA ILE A 784 -0.35 -11.71 23.45
C ILE A 784 -0.74 -11.87 21.99
N CYS A 785 0.27 -11.89 21.12
CA CYS A 785 0.14 -12.04 19.67
C CYS A 785 -0.24 -13.48 19.29
N ILE A 786 -1.32 -13.67 18.54
CA ILE A 786 -1.81 -15.00 18.15
C ILE A 786 -1.70 -15.22 16.64
N HIS A 787 -1.06 -16.32 16.26
CA HIS A 787 -0.91 -16.81 14.90
C HIS A 787 -1.87 -17.99 14.65
N SER A 788 -2.00 -18.42 13.40
CA SER A 788 -2.92 -19.48 12.97
C SER A 788 -2.21 -20.80 12.70
N THR A 789 -2.87 -21.91 12.95
CA THR A 789 -2.44 -23.24 12.52
C THR A 789 -3.57 -23.99 11.82
N LYS A 790 -3.18 -25.02 11.07
CA LYS A 790 -4.07 -26.11 10.66
C LYS A 790 -4.43 -26.97 11.87
N ALA A 791 -5.44 -27.83 11.74
CA ALA A 791 -5.88 -28.72 12.83
C ALA A 791 -4.81 -29.69 13.34
N ASN A 792 -3.81 -30.00 12.51
CA ASN A 792 -2.67 -30.82 12.87
C ASN A 792 -1.52 -30.04 13.54
N GLY A 793 -1.66 -28.74 13.80
CA GLY A 793 -0.63 -27.90 14.42
C GLY A 793 0.46 -27.40 13.47
N ALA A 794 0.36 -27.67 12.16
CA ALA A 794 1.21 -27.01 11.18
C ALA A 794 0.84 -25.52 11.09
N PRO A 795 1.81 -24.58 11.10
CA PRO A 795 1.49 -23.16 10.97
C PRO A 795 0.82 -22.87 9.64
N SER A 796 -0.10 -21.92 9.64
CA SER A 796 -0.75 -21.43 8.42
C SER A 796 0.24 -20.65 7.56
N ASP A 797 0.13 -20.83 6.25
CA ASP A 797 1.04 -20.23 5.26
C ASP A 797 0.95 -18.69 5.24
N PHE A 798 -0.17 -18.16 5.74
CA PHE A 798 -0.45 -16.73 5.86
C PHE A 798 0.07 -16.09 7.15
N ASN A 799 0.71 -16.82 8.06
CA ASN A 799 1.30 -16.22 9.25
C ASN A 799 2.52 -15.34 8.91
N PRO A 800 2.73 -14.21 9.61
CA PRO A 800 4.02 -13.52 9.58
C PRO A 800 5.12 -14.43 10.12
N LEU A 801 6.36 -14.27 9.60
CA LEU A 801 7.50 -15.06 10.05
C LEU A 801 7.66 -15.05 11.59
N PRO A 802 8.03 -16.19 12.20
CA PRO A 802 8.20 -16.25 13.63
C PRO A 802 9.38 -15.36 14.06
N LEU A 803 9.20 -14.64 15.16
CA LEU A 803 10.22 -13.78 15.76
C LEU A 803 10.98 -14.52 16.87
N LEU A 804 12.14 -13.99 17.27
CA LEU A 804 12.78 -14.44 18.51
C LEU A 804 11.85 -14.15 19.70
N GLY A 805 11.56 -15.18 20.50
CA GLY A 805 10.63 -15.11 21.63
C GLY A 805 9.28 -15.79 21.37
N ASP A 806 8.20 -15.15 21.80
CA ASP A 806 6.86 -15.73 21.82
C ASP A 806 6.16 -15.66 20.47
N ASN A 807 5.66 -16.81 20.02
CA ASN A 807 4.97 -17.02 18.74
C ASN A 807 3.72 -17.87 18.95
N PHE A 808 2.88 -17.51 19.92
CA PHE A 808 1.66 -18.24 20.24
C PHE A 808 0.78 -18.41 19.00
N ALA A 809 0.31 -19.63 18.80
CA ALA A 809 -0.54 -20.00 17.68
C ALA A 809 -1.57 -21.03 18.12
N THR A 810 -2.74 -21.04 17.50
CA THR A 810 -3.71 -22.13 17.65
C THR A 810 -4.48 -22.29 16.34
N ILE A 811 -5.40 -23.24 16.29
CA ILE A 811 -6.17 -23.51 15.07
C ILE A 811 -6.85 -22.23 14.57
N GLY A 812 -6.64 -21.90 13.30
CA GLY A 812 -7.22 -20.71 12.67
C GLY A 812 -7.61 -20.94 11.21
N GLU A 813 -7.47 -22.16 10.69
CA GLU A 813 -7.95 -22.54 9.37
C GLU A 813 -9.25 -23.33 9.42
N ALA A 814 -10.17 -23.02 8.51
CA ALA A 814 -11.47 -23.68 8.34
C ALA A 814 -12.31 -23.73 9.62
N VAL A 815 -12.22 -22.67 10.44
CA VAL A 815 -12.89 -22.52 11.73
C VAL A 815 -14.36 -22.22 11.50
N GLU A 816 -15.23 -23.16 11.91
CA GLU A 816 -16.69 -23.02 11.86
C GLU A 816 -17.24 -22.40 13.15
N SER A 817 -18.06 -21.36 13.03
CA SER A 817 -18.80 -20.72 14.14
C SER A 817 -20.05 -19.98 13.63
N ALA A 818 -20.77 -19.31 14.53
CA ALA A 818 -22.01 -18.58 14.27
C ALA A 818 -21.84 -17.47 13.22
N TRP A 819 -22.88 -17.22 12.42
CA TRP A 819 -22.94 -16.18 11.40
C TRP A 819 -24.29 -15.46 11.47
N PRO A 820 -24.37 -14.13 11.23
CA PRO A 820 -25.62 -13.40 11.41
C PRO A 820 -26.78 -13.99 10.61
N VAL A 821 -27.94 -14.11 11.27
CA VAL A 821 -29.18 -14.66 10.68
C VAL A 821 -29.60 -13.82 9.48
N GLY A 822 -29.43 -12.50 9.54
CA GLY A 822 -29.73 -11.58 8.45
C GLY A 822 -28.83 -11.73 7.22
N LEU A 823 -27.63 -12.33 7.38
CA LEU A 823 -26.66 -12.58 6.31
C LEU A 823 -26.66 -14.05 5.85
N CYS A 824 -27.48 -14.89 6.46
CA CYS A 824 -27.52 -16.34 6.26
C CYS A 824 -28.65 -16.75 5.31
N ASP A 825 -28.34 -17.57 4.29
CA ASP A 825 -29.38 -18.29 3.53
C ASP A 825 -29.85 -19.52 4.32
N ARG A 826 -30.85 -19.32 5.18
CA ARG A 826 -31.43 -20.36 6.04
C ARG A 826 -31.96 -21.58 5.30
N LYS A 827 -32.22 -21.49 3.99
CA LYS A 827 -32.66 -22.66 3.19
C LYS A 827 -31.52 -23.64 2.92
N ARG A 828 -30.29 -23.13 2.85
CA ARG A 828 -29.08 -23.92 2.59
C ARG A 828 -28.28 -24.20 3.86
N ASN A 829 -28.39 -23.31 4.85
CA ASN A 829 -27.69 -23.39 6.11
C ASN A 829 -28.63 -23.12 7.29
N VAL A 830 -29.26 -24.18 7.80
CA VAL A 830 -30.29 -24.09 8.85
C VAL A 830 -29.73 -23.54 10.16
N ASN A 831 -28.45 -23.83 10.46
CA ASN A 831 -27.79 -23.43 11.70
C ASN A 831 -27.13 -22.05 11.60
N CYS A 832 -27.13 -21.42 10.42
CA CYS A 832 -26.46 -20.15 10.18
C CYS A 832 -25.02 -20.07 10.67
N THR A 833 -24.23 -21.09 10.37
CA THR A 833 -22.78 -21.09 10.66
C THR A 833 -21.94 -20.74 9.44
N ALA A 834 -20.73 -20.22 9.62
CA ALA A 834 -19.77 -20.02 8.54
C ALA A 834 -18.42 -20.62 8.92
N SER A 835 -17.73 -21.21 7.93
CA SER A 835 -16.32 -21.59 8.07
C SER A 835 -15.44 -20.47 7.53
N LYS A 836 -14.39 -20.11 8.27
CA LYS A 836 -13.45 -19.03 7.91
C LYS A 836 -12.02 -19.36 8.32
N SER A 837 -11.04 -18.70 7.69
CA SER A 837 -9.61 -18.89 7.97
C SER A 837 -8.91 -17.56 8.28
N GLY A 838 -7.99 -17.55 9.24
CA GLY A 838 -7.24 -16.35 9.61
C GLY A 838 -6.75 -16.34 11.05
N THR A 839 -5.73 -15.52 11.33
CA THR A 839 -5.24 -15.26 12.69
C THR A 839 -6.31 -14.63 13.58
N SER A 840 -7.30 -13.96 12.98
CA SER A 840 -8.49 -13.41 13.62
C SER A 840 -9.45 -14.45 14.17
N PHE A 841 -9.45 -15.68 13.66
CA PHE A 841 -10.24 -16.78 14.22
C PHE A 841 -9.42 -17.60 15.22
N ALA A 842 -8.10 -17.64 15.08
CA ALA A 842 -7.21 -18.21 16.10
C ALA A 842 -7.19 -17.37 17.39
N THR A 843 -7.27 -16.04 17.28
CA THR A 843 -7.23 -15.10 18.41
C THR A 843 -8.32 -15.34 19.47
N PRO A 844 -9.63 -15.42 19.12
CA PRO A 844 -10.68 -15.71 20.09
C PRO A 844 -10.52 -17.09 20.72
N ILE A 845 -10.09 -18.09 19.96
CA ILE A 845 -9.83 -19.44 20.49
C ILE A 845 -8.73 -19.40 21.56
N ALA A 846 -7.59 -18.78 21.26
CA ALA A 846 -6.49 -18.64 22.23
C ALA A 846 -6.90 -17.83 23.46
N SER A 847 -7.66 -16.74 23.28
CA SER A 847 -8.16 -15.93 24.39
C SER A 847 -9.20 -16.67 25.24
N GLY A 848 -10.02 -17.54 24.64
CA GLY A 848 -10.95 -18.43 25.34
C GLY A 848 -10.22 -19.50 26.15
N ILE A 849 -9.17 -20.11 25.60
CA ILE A 849 -8.30 -21.05 26.33
C ILE A 849 -7.62 -20.36 27.52
N ALA A 850 -7.12 -19.13 27.33
CA ALA A 850 -6.55 -18.34 28.41
C ALA A 850 -7.58 -17.97 29.49
N ALA A 851 -8.81 -17.64 29.08
CA ALA A 851 -9.92 -17.42 30.00
C ALA A 851 -10.27 -18.69 30.79
N ALA A 852 -10.28 -19.87 30.16
CA ALA A 852 -10.48 -21.15 30.84
C ALA A 852 -9.38 -21.44 31.86
N LEU A 853 -8.11 -21.15 31.53
CA LEU A 853 -6.98 -21.26 32.46
C LEU A 853 -7.11 -20.27 33.64
N LEU A 854 -7.55 -19.04 33.38
CA LEU A 854 -7.81 -18.05 34.43
C LEU A 854 -8.98 -18.48 35.34
N GLN A 855 -10.05 -19.02 34.75
CA GLN A 855 -11.19 -19.56 35.49
C GLN A 855 -10.77 -20.76 36.35
N TYR A 856 -9.95 -21.66 35.80
CA TYR A 856 -9.35 -22.77 36.53
C TYR A 856 -8.50 -22.28 37.71
N ALA A 857 -7.62 -21.30 37.48
CA ALA A 857 -6.80 -20.72 38.53
C ALA A 857 -7.65 -20.11 39.66
N ARG A 858 -8.73 -19.41 39.34
CA ARG A 858 -9.69 -18.88 40.33
C ARG A 858 -10.37 -19.97 41.15
N ALA A 859 -10.61 -21.12 40.55
CA ALA A 859 -11.32 -22.23 41.19
C ALA A 859 -10.39 -23.14 42.02
N LYS A 860 -9.18 -23.42 41.52
CA LYS A 860 -8.32 -24.52 41.98
C LYS A 860 -6.96 -24.07 42.51
N LEU A 861 -6.51 -22.86 42.18
CA LEU A 861 -5.24 -22.30 42.66
C LEU A 861 -5.45 -21.28 43.78
N HIS A 862 -4.35 -20.84 44.39
CA HIS A 862 -4.41 -19.81 45.44
C HIS A 862 -4.85 -18.46 44.82
N PRO A 863 -5.67 -17.63 45.49
CA PRO A 863 -6.16 -16.36 44.93
C PRO A 863 -5.06 -15.42 44.42
N LYS A 864 -3.88 -15.42 45.07
CA LYS A 864 -2.71 -14.66 44.59
C LYS A 864 -2.17 -15.19 43.26
N GLU A 865 -2.15 -16.50 43.05
CA GLU A 865 -1.71 -17.13 41.80
C GLU A 865 -2.69 -16.77 40.67
N ALA A 866 -3.99 -16.85 40.93
CA ALA A 866 -5.02 -16.42 39.99
C ALA A 866 -4.91 -14.93 39.63
N GLN A 867 -4.57 -14.06 40.59
CA GLN A 867 -4.35 -12.64 40.35
C GLN A 867 -3.07 -12.36 39.56
N GLN A 868 -1.98 -13.09 39.81
CA GLN A 868 -0.75 -13.00 39.01
C GLN A 868 -1.01 -13.42 37.57
N LEU A 869 -1.84 -14.44 37.34
CA LEU A 869 -2.17 -14.93 36.00
C LEU A 869 -2.94 -13.89 35.14
N LYS A 870 -3.46 -12.82 35.74
CA LYS A 870 -4.03 -11.67 35.02
C LYS A 870 -2.97 -10.75 34.37
N GLN A 871 -1.70 -10.90 34.73
CA GLN A 871 -0.61 -10.15 34.10
C GLN A 871 -0.08 -10.89 32.87
N SER A 872 0.22 -10.13 31.82
CA SER A 872 0.60 -10.66 30.51
C SER A 872 1.80 -11.61 30.59
N GLN A 873 2.84 -11.26 31.34
CA GLN A 873 4.05 -12.08 31.51
C GLN A 873 3.79 -13.47 32.10
N PHE A 874 2.97 -13.59 33.15
CA PHE A 874 2.65 -14.88 33.76
C PHE A 874 1.74 -15.71 32.86
N MET A 875 0.75 -15.08 32.20
CA MET A 875 -0.10 -15.79 31.24
C MET A 875 0.71 -16.30 30.04
N LYS A 876 1.65 -15.50 29.50
CA LYS A 876 2.56 -15.94 28.43
C LYS A 876 3.40 -17.14 28.85
N ALA A 877 3.97 -17.13 30.06
CA ALA A 877 4.73 -18.26 30.57
C ALA A 877 3.89 -19.53 30.70
N VAL A 878 2.65 -19.42 31.21
CA VAL A 878 1.73 -20.56 31.31
C VAL A 878 1.32 -21.07 29.93
N LEU A 879 0.93 -20.19 29.00
CA LEU A 879 0.61 -20.57 27.62
C LEU A 879 1.80 -21.25 26.94
N LYS A 880 3.02 -20.78 27.17
CA LYS A 880 4.24 -21.39 26.65
C LYS A 880 4.43 -22.79 27.22
N ALA A 881 4.27 -22.95 28.53
CA ALA A 881 4.45 -24.21 29.22
C ALA A 881 3.42 -25.29 28.85
N VAL A 882 2.27 -24.89 28.30
CA VAL A 882 1.23 -25.79 27.77
C VAL A 882 1.17 -25.86 26.24
N SER A 883 2.07 -25.17 25.55
CA SER A 883 2.19 -25.20 24.09
C SER A 883 3.17 -26.26 23.60
N ILE A 884 3.05 -26.64 22.33
CA ILE A 884 3.98 -27.51 21.61
C ILE A 884 4.68 -26.68 20.55
N ARG A 885 6.02 -26.75 20.48
CA ARG A 885 6.78 -26.01 19.47
C ARG A 885 6.63 -26.67 18.10
N SER A 886 6.14 -25.93 17.11
CA SER A 886 5.93 -26.38 15.72
C SER A 886 6.46 -25.33 14.76
N GLN A 887 7.55 -25.63 14.04
CA GLN A 887 8.16 -24.76 13.02
C GLN A 887 8.37 -23.28 13.45
N GLY A 888 8.78 -23.06 14.71
CA GLY A 888 8.99 -21.72 15.24
C GLY A 888 7.76 -21.04 15.87
N TYR A 889 6.62 -21.73 15.91
CA TYR A 889 5.39 -21.29 16.58
C TYR A 889 5.10 -22.12 17.84
N ASP A 890 4.43 -21.49 18.81
CA ASP A 890 4.02 -22.09 20.08
C ASP A 890 2.55 -22.52 19.96
N TYR A 891 2.33 -23.74 19.49
CA TYR A 891 0.99 -24.27 19.20
C TYR A 891 0.26 -24.64 20.49
N ILE A 892 -0.83 -23.93 20.78
CA ILE A 892 -1.70 -24.13 21.94
C ILE A 892 -2.81 -25.10 21.52
N ALA A 893 -2.68 -26.35 21.98
CA ALA A 893 -3.63 -27.43 21.68
C ALA A 893 -3.97 -28.24 22.95
N PRO A 894 -4.91 -27.74 23.77
CA PRO A 894 -5.35 -28.47 24.95
C PRO A 894 -5.99 -29.81 24.53
N SER A 895 -5.49 -30.91 25.10
CA SER A 895 -6.03 -32.24 24.87
C SER A 895 -5.91 -33.11 26.12
N LEU A 896 -6.77 -34.11 26.27
CA LEU A 896 -6.67 -35.10 27.35
C LEU A 896 -5.65 -36.22 27.07
N HIS A 897 -4.84 -36.09 26.02
CA HIS A 897 -3.79 -37.06 25.72
C HIS A 897 -2.79 -37.14 26.89
N PRO A 898 -2.28 -38.32 27.30
CA PRO A 898 -1.38 -38.45 28.46
C PRO A 898 -0.12 -37.58 28.40
N ASP A 899 0.37 -37.30 27.18
CA ASP A 899 1.54 -36.44 26.97
C ASP A 899 1.21 -34.94 27.10
N SER A 900 -0.05 -34.56 26.92
CA SER A 900 -0.51 -33.19 27.10
C SER A 900 -0.60 -32.85 28.60
N PRO A 901 -0.21 -31.62 29.01
CA PRO A 901 -0.34 -31.16 30.40
C PRO A 901 -1.76 -31.30 30.95
N PHE A 902 -2.79 -31.19 30.10
CA PHE A 902 -4.20 -31.31 30.48
C PHE A 902 -4.68 -32.77 30.62
N GLY A 903 -3.96 -33.73 30.02
CA GLY A 903 -4.20 -35.16 30.21
C GLY A 903 -3.67 -35.65 31.56
N LYS A 904 -2.62 -35.01 32.07
CA LYS A 904 -2.04 -35.29 33.39
C LYS A 904 -2.98 -34.79 34.49
N GLY A 905 -3.04 -35.50 35.62
CA GLY A 905 -3.97 -35.19 36.72
C GLY A 905 -3.84 -33.76 37.26
N GLU A 906 -4.84 -33.29 38.01
CA GLU A 906 -4.94 -31.90 38.51
C GLU A 906 -3.64 -31.41 39.18
N ASN A 907 -3.03 -32.24 40.04
CA ASN A 907 -1.77 -31.91 40.72
C ASN A 907 -0.61 -31.64 39.76
N SER A 908 -0.54 -32.38 38.64
CA SER A 908 0.50 -32.18 37.63
C SER A 908 0.30 -30.87 36.88
N LEU A 909 -0.95 -30.52 36.55
CA LEU A 909 -1.27 -29.26 35.90
C LEU A 909 -0.99 -28.08 36.84
N ASN A 910 -1.40 -28.18 38.11
CA ASN A 910 -1.10 -27.20 39.14
C ASN A 910 0.41 -26.97 39.30
N SER A 911 1.21 -28.03 39.39
CA SER A 911 2.68 -27.90 39.43
C SER A 911 3.21 -27.21 38.20
N ARG A 912 2.76 -27.63 37.00
CA ARG A 912 3.21 -27.06 35.73
C ARG A 912 2.91 -25.57 35.62
N ILE A 913 1.72 -25.13 36.04
CA ILE A 913 1.35 -23.71 36.07
C ILE A 913 2.24 -22.94 37.04
N ARG A 914 2.43 -23.45 38.27
CA ARG A 914 3.27 -22.79 39.27
C ARG A 914 4.73 -22.70 38.85
N ASP A 915 5.26 -23.75 38.24
CA ASP A 915 6.65 -23.77 37.78
C ASP A 915 6.85 -22.77 36.65
N ALA A 916 5.92 -22.72 35.68
CA ALA A 916 5.92 -21.68 34.65
C ALA A 916 5.85 -20.26 35.22
N MET A 917 5.10 -20.06 36.30
CA MET A 917 5.00 -18.76 36.96
C MET A 917 6.23 -18.38 37.80
N LYS A 918 7.06 -19.35 38.22
CA LYS A 918 8.31 -19.05 38.96
C LYS A 918 9.44 -18.54 38.05
N ASP A 919 9.37 -18.86 36.76
CA ASP A 919 10.37 -18.49 35.77
C ASP A 919 10.22 -17.04 35.25
N VAL A 920 9.23 -16.30 35.77
CA VAL A 920 8.90 -14.90 35.47
C VAL A 920 9.21 -14.03 36.69
#